data_AF-A0A3N4ISG6-F1
#
_entry.id   AF-A0A3N4ISG6-F1
#
_cell.length_a   1.000
_cell.length_b   1.000
_cell.length_c   1.000
_cell.angle_alpha   90.00
_cell.angle_beta   90.00
_cell.angle_gamma   90.00
#
_symmetry.space_group_name_H-M   'P 1'
#
loop_
_entity.id
_entity.type
_entity.pdbx_description
1 polymer ?
#
loop_
_entity_poly.entity_id
_entity_poly.type
_entity_poly.pdbx_seq_one_letter_code
_entity_poly.pdbx_strand_id
1 'polypeptide(L)'
;MEALLGKKLFDNTVLEDAVAAMEKDSPLGFTVPGGMPTYRKTLAFSFLFRFWHEVAAQLELGTQEQQVDHEIIEEIHRGISYGSRDNDNPYEQRVVGKQIPHLSGLKQATGEAEYIDDMPNIEGQLFGGLVLSKKAHTKLVKVDFAPALQVPGVAGFVDINDLDDERNLWGSVKKDEPFFAKDFVHSHGQPISMVYVESAAIAQAAAQLVDVQYEELPPILTISEAIAVKSFFPHGKMLIRGKPTAEGFKDCDFDEQEHFYLETNAAAMIPRPEDREMEVWSSTQNIMETQEFVSQVTGVPSSRIVANVKRMGGGFGGKESRSMQLACILGVGAKKVGRPIRCMLNRDEDMMTSGQRNPFQAHWKVGVSKDGMLQVLDADVYNNARYSQDLSGVVMDSCYWIPHVHLRGHVCKTNTHSNTAFRGFGAPQGQYIAECIITAIADYLEMSVDELRWKNLYKEGQLTPFLQPLEDWHVPQIITQLKAESDYDARVQQLEEFNHTFGLSFSTAVHLNQAGALVHIYNDGSVLLAHGGTEMGQGLYAKMCQIAALELNCPLDAIFTSETSSNTVANTSPTAASCGSDLNGMAVQHACQQLNACLERFCQKYGADAPLKTLAHAAYLERMNLSANRYYKMPTIGYIWGNYGAAISEVELDVLTGSHTGVRTDIKMDAGHAINPAINYGQIEGAFVQGQGLFTMEETLWQKNCELFTRGPGTYKIPGFADIPQVFNVGLLKGVKWAKLRSIQSSKGIGEPPLFLGASVLFALREAVKAARASVAVEKEGLEVLQLDSPATAERMRVAVGDWIVRWAKVEVKEGEKGFLVEAMA
;
A
#
# COMPACT_ATOMS: atom_id res chain seq x y z
N MET A 1 -28.56 -39.09 -1.08
CA MET A 1 -28.32 -40.45 -1.64
C MET A 1 -29.60 -41.10 -2.18
N GLU A 2 -30.72 -41.12 -1.46
CA GLU A 2 -31.96 -41.76 -1.94
C GLU A 2 -32.44 -41.23 -3.31
N ALA A 3 -32.28 -39.93 -3.57
CA ALA A 3 -32.65 -39.30 -4.83
C ALA A 3 -31.86 -39.78 -6.07
N LEU A 4 -30.73 -40.48 -5.89
CA LEU A 4 -29.81 -40.88 -6.96
C LEU A 4 -29.69 -42.40 -7.13
N LEU A 5 -30.25 -43.20 -6.22
CA LEU A 5 -30.17 -44.66 -6.27
C LEU A 5 -30.89 -45.21 -7.49
N GLY A 6 -30.19 -46.05 -8.28
CA GLY A 6 -30.73 -46.70 -9.47
C GLY A 6 -30.84 -45.80 -10.71
N LYS A 7 -30.41 -44.53 -10.62
CA LYS A 7 -30.38 -43.61 -11.76
C LYS A 7 -29.15 -43.82 -12.63
N LYS A 8 -29.26 -43.42 -13.90
CA LYS A 8 -28.17 -43.53 -14.88
C LYS A 8 -27.16 -42.39 -14.67
N LEU A 9 -25.89 -42.73 -14.50
CA LEU A 9 -24.81 -41.75 -14.43
C LEU A 9 -24.61 -41.08 -15.80
N PHE A 10 -24.21 -39.80 -15.80
CA PHE A 10 -24.00 -38.99 -17.00
C PHE A 10 -25.28 -38.71 -17.83
N ASP A 11 -26.41 -38.56 -17.12
CA ASP A 11 -27.67 -38.01 -17.64
C ASP A 11 -27.95 -36.65 -17.00
N ASN A 12 -28.24 -35.62 -17.81
CA ASN A 12 -28.43 -34.24 -17.34
C ASN A 12 -29.57 -34.12 -16.32
N THR A 13 -30.64 -34.90 -16.47
CA THR A 13 -31.78 -34.87 -15.52
C THR A 13 -31.36 -35.39 -14.14
N VAL A 14 -30.42 -36.34 -14.10
CA VAL A 14 -29.91 -36.91 -12.85
C VAL A 14 -28.96 -35.94 -12.16
N LEU A 15 -28.17 -35.18 -12.94
CA LEU A 15 -27.34 -34.10 -12.42
C LEU A 15 -28.19 -32.98 -11.82
N GLU A 16 -29.25 -32.55 -12.50
CA GLU A 16 -30.22 -31.57 -11.97
C GLU A 16 -30.88 -32.07 -10.68
N ASP A 17 -31.31 -33.34 -10.64
CA ASP A 17 -31.85 -33.97 -9.44
C ASP A 17 -30.84 -34.00 -8.28
N ALA A 18 -29.55 -34.19 -8.59
CA ALA A 18 -28.47 -34.18 -7.59
C ALA A 18 -28.24 -32.78 -7.02
N VAL A 19 -28.22 -31.75 -7.87
CA VAL A 19 -28.13 -30.34 -7.46
C VAL A 19 -29.33 -29.95 -6.60
N ALA A 20 -30.54 -30.29 -7.02
CA ALA A 20 -31.76 -30.01 -6.28
C ALA A 20 -31.79 -30.71 -4.91
N ALA A 21 -31.30 -31.96 -4.84
CA ALA A 21 -31.17 -32.67 -3.56
C ALA A 21 -30.13 -32.01 -2.64
N MET A 22 -28.97 -31.60 -3.18
CA MET A 22 -27.94 -30.94 -2.38
C MET A 22 -28.39 -29.56 -1.86
N GLU A 23 -29.15 -28.82 -2.65
CA GLU A 23 -29.77 -27.56 -2.21
C GLU A 23 -30.70 -27.77 -1.01
N LYS A 24 -31.50 -28.84 -1.03
CA LYS A 24 -32.40 -29.20 0.06
C LYS A 24 -31.64 -29.64 1.33
N ASP A 25 -30.55 -30.38 1.16
CA ASP A 25 -29.76 -30.94 2.26
C ASP A 25 -28.84 -29.89 2.93
N SER A 26 -28.42 -28.84 2.21
CA SER A 26 -27.53 -27.79 2.70
C SER A 26 -28.05 -26.37 2.39
N PRO A 27 -29.19 -25.96 2.95
CA PRO A 27 -29.73 -24.63 2.71
C PRO A 27 -28.85 -23.56 3.35
N LEU A 28 -28.26 -22.68 2.54
CA LEU A 28 -27.53 -21.50 2.99
C LEU A 28 -28.41 -20.26 2.79
N GLY A 29 -28.71 -19.56 3.88
CA GLY A 29 -29.40 -18.27 3.86
C GLY A 29 -28.43 -17.10 3.77
N PHE A 30 -28.95 -15.89 3.51
CA PHE A 30 -28.15 -14.68 3.35
C PHE A 30 -27.32 -14.30 4.60
N THR A 31 -27.81 -14.68 5.79
CA THR A 31 -27.22 -14.32 7.09
C THR A 31 -26.19 -15.33 7.61
N VAL A 32 -25.76 -16.30 6.80
CA VAL A 32 -24.87 -17.39 7.22
C VAL A 32 -23.53 -16.86 7.77
N PRO A 33 -23.00 -17.41 8.87
CA PRO A 33 -21.65 -17.11 9.34
C PRO A 33 -20.60 -17.32 8.25
N GLY A 34 -19.69 -16.34 8.13
CA GLY A 34 -18.67 -16.26 7.09
C GLY A 34 -19.12 -15.54 5.81
N GLY A 35 -20.42 -15.25 5.62
CA GLY A 35 -20.92 -14.57 4.42
C GLY A 35 -20.82 -15.42 3.15
N MET A 36 -20.77 -14.75 2.00
CA MET A 36 -20.58 -15.34 0.66
C MET A 36 -21.56 -16.49 0.31
N PRO A 37 -22.86 -16.40 0.64
CA PRO A 37 -23.77 -17.54 0.56
C PRO A 37 -24.00 -18.03 -0.88
N THR A 38 -24.14 -17.11 -1.84
CA THR A 38 -24.27 -17.42 -3.27
C THR A 38 -23.02 -18.13 -3.79
N TYR A 39 -21.84 -17.61 -3.50
CA TYR A 39 -20.58 -18.21 -3.92
C TYR A 39 -20.41 -19.62 -3.34
N ARG A 40 -20.65 -19.79 -2.04
CA ARG A 40 -20.52 -21.10 -1.37
C ARG A 40 -21.47 -22.15 -1.93
N LYS A 41 -22.74 -21.80 -2.20
CA LYS A 41 -23.68 -22.71 -2.88
C LYS A 41 -23.20 -23.04 -4.29
N THR A 42 -22.79 -22.03 -5.04
CA THR A 42 -22.28 -22.18 -6.41
C THR A 42 -21.08 -23.13 -6.44
N LEU A 43 -20.12 -22.94 -5.53
CA LEU A 43 -18.91 -23.73 -5.46
C LEU A 43 -19.20 -25.20 -5.16
N ALA A 44 -20.13 -25.48 -4.23
CA ALA A 44 -20.57 -26.84 -3.95
C ALA A 44 -21.17 -27.52 -5.19
N PHE A 45 -22.05 -26.83 -5.92
CA PHE A 45 -22.63 -27.34 -7.17
C PHE A 45 -21.58 -27.49 -8.27
N SER A 46 -20.64 -26.56 -8.38
CA SER A 46 -19.53 -26.63 -9.33
C SER A 46 -18.59 -27.81 -9.05
N PHE A 47 -18.33 -28.15 -7.79
CA PHE A 47 -17.55 -29.36 -7.45
C PHE A 47 -18.31 -30.64 -7.78
N LEU A 48 -19.62 -30.69 -7.55
CA LEU A 48 -20.45 -31.81 -8.01
C LEU A 48 -20.42 -31.92 -9.53
N PHE A 49 -20.49 -30.80 -10.24
CA PHE A 49 -20.42 -30.75 -11.70
C PHE A 49 -19.06 -31.26 -12.22
N ARG A 50 -17.94 -30.76 -11.68
CA ARG A 50 -16.60 -31.27 -12.03
C ARG A 50 -16.47 -32.77 -11.76
N PHE A 51 -16.88 -33.23 -10.57
CA PHE A 51 -16.87 -34.64 -10.20
C PHE A 51 -17.70 -35.49 -11.18
N TRP A 52 -18.87 -34.99 -11.59
CA TRP A 52 -19.75 -35.68 -12.54
C TRP A 52 -19.07 -35.92 -13.89
N HIS A 53 -18.37 -34.91 -14.40
CA HIS A 53 -17.59 -34.99 -15.64
C HIS A 53 -16.32 -35.83 -15.48
N GLU A 54 -15.61 -35.74 -14.35
CA GLU A 54 -14.42 -36.52 -14.08
C GLU A 54 -14.72 -38.03 -14.05
N VAL A 55 -15.77 -38.43 -13.34
CA VAL A 55 -16.19 -39.83 -13.29
C VAL A 55 -16.67 -40.31 -14.66
N ALA A 56 -17.38 -39.48 -15.41
CA ALA A 56 -17.80 -39.81 -16.77
C ALA A 56 -16.60 -40.05 -17.70
N ALA A 57 -15.56 -39.21 -17.62
CA ALA A 57 -14.34 -39.40 -18.38
C ALA A 57 -13.61 -40.70 -17.99
N GLN A 58 -13.43 -40.95 -16.69
CA GLN A 58 -12.74 -42.14 -16.18
C GLN A 58 -13.46 -43.45 -16.54
N LEU A 59 -14.79 -43.42 -16.60
CA LEU A 59 -15.63 -44.57 -16.94
C LEU A 59 -15.96 -44.65 -18.44
N GLU A 60 -15.41 -43.75 -19.26
CA GLU A 60 -15.65 -43.64 -20.70
C GLU A 60 -17.16 -43.57 -21.05
N LEU A 61 -17.91 -42.83 -20.23
CA LEU A 61 -19.35 -42.64 -20.39
C LEU A 61 -19.63 -41.49 -21.37
N GLY A 62 -20.64 -41.67 -22.22
CA GLY A 62 -21.04 -40.68 -23.21
C GLY A 62 -21.65 -41.33 -24.46
N THR A 63 -22.20 -40.51 -25.34
CA THR A 63 -22.57 -40.91 -26.71
C THR A 63 -21.66 -40.17 -27.70
N GLN A 64 -21.76 -40.45 -29.02
CA GLN A 64 -21.05 -39.64 -30.02
C GLN A 64 -21.42 -38.14 -29.96
N GLU A 65 -22.58 -37.81 -29.39
CA GLU A 65 -23.13 -36.46 -29.25
C GLU A 65 -22.95 -35.88 -27.83
N GLN A 66 -22.60 -36.70 -26.84
CA GLN A 66 -22.38 -36.31 -25.44
C GLN A 66 -20.96 -36.73 -25.03
N GLN A 67 -19.96 -35.98 -25.48
CA GLN A 67 -18.58 -36.16 -25.05
C GLN A 67 -18.32 -35.35 -23.77
N VAL A 68 -17.45 -35.87 -22.91
CA VAL A 68 -16.94 -35.12 -21.76
C VAL A 68 -15.99 -34.04 -22.29
N ASP A 69 -16.27 -32.80 -21.94
CA ASP A 69 -15.31 -31.72 -22.12
C ASP A 69 -14.19 -31.88 -21.08
N HIS A 70 -12.97 -32.12 -21.57
CA HIS A 70 -11.81 -32.35 -20.72
C HIS A 70 -11.30 -31.07 -20.06
N GLU A 71 -11.62 -29.89 -20.60
CA GLU A 71 -11.24 -28.61 -19.99
C GLU A 71 -11.99 -28.36 -18.66
N ILE A 72 -13.16 -28.98 -18.48
CA ILE A 72 -13.98 -28.90 -17.25
C ILE A 72 -13.34 -29.65 -16.07
N ILE A 73 -12.56 -30.69 -16.37
CA ILE A 73 -11.96 -31.59 -15.37
C ILE A 73 -10.49 -31.27 -15.10
N GLU A 74 -9.82 -30.53 -15.99
CA GLU A 74 -8.47 -30.08 -15.76
C GLU A 74 -8.43 -29.02 -14.64
N GLU A 75 -7.43 -29.15 -13.77
CA GLU A 75 -7.15 -28.16 -12.73
C GLU A 75 -6.00 -27.26 -13.17
N ILE A 76 -6.06 -26.00 -12.75
CA ILE A 76 -4.96 -25.06 -12.99
C ILE A 76 -3.70 -25.57 -12.28
N HIS A 77 -2.72 -26.02 -13.06
CA HIS A 77 -1.43 -26.47 -12.57
C HIS A 77 -0.38 -25.37 -12.75
N ARG A 78 0.03 -24.77 -11.64
CA ARG A 78 1.08 -23.75 -11.63
C ARG A 78 2.48 -24.37 -11.85
N GLY A 79 3.22 -23.84 -12.81
CA GLY A 79 4.63 -24.15 -13.03
C GLY A 79 5.59 -23.47 -12.04
N ILE A 80 6.89 -23.72 -12.24
CA ILE A 80 7.96 -23.01 -11.53
C ILE A 80 8.04 -21.59 -12.08
N SER A 81 8.03 -20.60 -11.19
CA SER A 81 8.16 -19.20 -11.60
C SER A 81 9.59 -18.85 -11.99
N TYR A 82 9.75 -18.11 -13.09
CA TYR A 82 11.01 -17.54 -13.55
C TYR A 82 10.78 -16.16 -14.17
N GLY A 83 11.86 -15.42 -14.41
CA GLY A 83 11.75 -14.05 -14.88
C GLY A 83 13.06 -13.53 -15.45
N SER A 84 12.99 -12.40 -16.14
CA SER A 84 14.16 -11.72 -16.68
C SER A 84 14.18 -10.25 -16.27
N ARG A 85 15.40 -9.73 -16.13
CA ARG A 85 15.69 -8.30 -15.99
C ARG A 85 16.60 -7.92 -17.15
N ASP A 86 16.36 -6.77 -17.77
CA ASP A 86 17.15 -6.31 -18.91
C ASP A 86 18.63 -6.03 -18.55
N ASN A 87 18.92 -5.75 -17.28
CA ASN A 87 20.27 -5.64 -16.69
C ASN A 87 21.25 -4.75 -17.47
N ASP A 88 20.72 -3.77 -18.18
CA ASP A 88 21.47 -2.90 -19.06
C ASP A 88 21.41 -1.47 -18.52
N ASN A 89 22.55 -0.95 -18.07
CA ASN A 89 22.66 0.41 -17.56
C ASN A 89 23.75 1.19 -18.32
N PRO A 90 23.42 1.87 -19.43
CA PRO A 90 24.38 2.66 -20.19
C PRO A 90 24.87 3.91 -19.43
N TYR A 91 24.30 4.21 -18.26
CA TYR A 91 24.64 5.35 -17.41
C TYR A 91 25.43 4.94 -16.16
N GLU A 92 25.94 3.71 -16.11
CA GLU A 92 26.77 3.24 -15.00
C GLU A 92 28.03 4.11 -14.82
N GLN A 93 28.28 4.53 -13.57
CA GLN A 93 29.47 5.27 -13.16
C GLN A 93 30.35 4.41 -12.24
N ARG A 94 31.38 5.00 -11.61
CA ARG A 94 32.32 4.27 -10.71
C ARG A 94 31.60 3.52 -9.58
N VAL A 95 30.54 4.11 -9.01
CA VAL A 95 29.77 3.57 -7.87
C VAL A 95 28.26 3.70 -8.09
N VAL A 96 27.78 4.87 -8.50
CA VAL A 96 26.37 5.09 -8.87
C VAL A 96 26.06 4.37 -10.18
N GLY A 97 24.87 3.79 -10.29
CA GLY A 97 24.44 2.98 -11.43
C GLY A 97 24.83 1.51 -11.35
N LYS A 98 25.70 1.12 -10.39
CA LYS A 98 26.04 -0.28 -10.14
C LYS A 98 24.97 -1.00 -9.35
N GLN A 99 24.85 -2.30 -9.60
CA GLN A 99 23.97 -3.24 -8.88
C GLN A 99 24.58 -3.66 -7.53
N ILE A 100 24.75 -2.71 -6.62
CA ILE A 100 25.28 -2.98 -5.28
C ILE A 100 24.15 -3.59 -4.42
N PRO A 101 24.37 -4.72 -3.72
CA PRO A 101 23.38 -5.28 -2.82
C PRO A 101 22.97 -4.31 -1.71
N HIS A 102 21.81 -4.57 -1.11
CA HIS A 102 21.37 -3.84 0.08
C HIS A 102 22.46 -3.91 1.19
N LEU A 103 22.81 -2.79 1.81
CA LEU A 103 23.90 -2.73 2.82
C LEU A 103 23.64 -3.61 4.05
N SER A 104 22.38 -3.90 4.33
CA SER A 104 21.97 -4.82 5.40
C SER A 104 21.51 -6.18 4.89
N GLY A 105 21.59 -6.47 3.58
CA GLY A 105 21.07 -7.71 2.99
C GLY A 105 21.64 -8.98 3.63
N LEU A 106 22.97 -9.04 3.82
CA LEU A 106 23.60 -10.18 4.50
C LEU A 106 23.21 -10.25 5.99
N LYS A 107 23.16 -9.09 6.67
CA LYS A 107 22.75 -9.00 8.09
C LYS A 107 21.32 -9.47 8.30
N GLN A 108 20.43 -9.20 7.34
CA GLN A 108 19.05 -9.69 7.34
C GLN A 108 19.01 -11.20 7.14
N ALA A 109 19.83 -11.74 6.25
CA ALA A 109 19.90 -13.19 6.00
C ALA A 109 20.48 -13.99 7.17
N THR A 110 21.36 -13.39 8.00
CA THR A 110 21.97 -14.06 9.16
C THR A 110 21.27 -13.78 10.49
N GLY A 111 20.29 -12.87 10.52
CA GLY A 111 19.61 -12.45 11.75
C GLY A 111 20.40 -11.45 12.61
N GLU A 112 21.46 -10.85 12.07
CA GLU A 112 22.27 -9.81 12.74
C GLU A 112 21.68 -8.39 12.59
N ALA A 113 20.73 -8.20 11.69
CA ALA A 113 20.05 -6.93 11.50
C ALA A 113 19.05 -6.67 12.63
N GLU A 114 19.46 -5.86 13.61
CA GLU A 114 18.62 -5.46 14.76
C GLU A 114 17.44 -4.53 14.38
N TYR A 115 16.23 -4.93 14.75
CA TYR A 115 15.00 -4.13 14.73
C TYR A 115 14.64 -3.66 16.17
N ILE A 116 13.50 -2.98 16.37
CA ILE A 116 13.19 -2.36 17.66
C ILE A 116 13.09 -3.38 18.81
N ASP A 117 12.40 -4.51 18.60
CA ASP A 117 12.23 -5.51 19.66
C ASP A 117 13.45 -6.43 19.83
N ASP A 118 14.39 -6.41 18.87
CA ASP A 118 15.69 -7.12 18.97
C ASP A 118 16.68 -6.40 19.89
N MET A 119 16.43 -5.12 20.20
CA MET A 119 17.28 -4.34 21.10
C MET A 119 17.44 -5.06 22.46
N PRO A 120 18.66 -5.14 23.01
CA PRO A 120 18.87 -5.71 24.33
C PRO A 120 18.01 -5.01 25.39
N ASN A 121 17.49 -5.79 26.34
CA ASN A 121 16.71 -5.24 27.45
C ASN A 121 17.59 -4.27 28.27
N ILE A 122 17.04 -3.10 28.57
CA ILE A 122 17.66 -2.14 29.48
C ILE A 122 17.31 -2.53 30.91
N GLU A 123 18.26 -2.37 31.84
CA GLU A 123 18.01 -2.66 33.26
C GLU A 123 16.80 -1.85 33.76
N GLY A 124 15.86 -2.54 34.42
CA GLY A 124 14.64 -1.91 34.92
C GLY A 124 13.63 -1.53 33.82
N GLN A 125 13.82 -1.93 32.56
CA GLN A 125 12.83 -1.75 31.49
C GLN A 125 11.49 -2.42 31.83
N LEU A 126 10.40 -1.79 31.41
CA LEU A 126 9.04 -2.30 31.45
C LEU A 126 8.51 -2.51 30.02
N PHE A 127 7.39 -3.21 29.92
CA PHE A 127 6.67 -3.48 28.69
C PHE A 127 5.26 -2.93 28.76
N GLY A 128 4.83 -2.25 27.70
CA GLY A 128 3.48 -1.71 27.58
C GLY A 128 2.48 -2.73 27.06
N GLY A 129 1.27 -2.75 27.62
CA GLY A 129 0.11 -3.44 27.09
C GLY A 129 -1.04 -2.46 26.90
N LEU A 130 -1.49 -2.25 25.66
CA LEU A 130 -2.55 -1.30 25.37
C LEU A 130 -3.92 -1.86 25.78
N VAL A 131 -4.70 -1.05 26.48
CA VAL A 131 -6.12 -1.33 26.75
C VAL A 131 -6.90 -0.72 25.59
N LEU A 132 -7.27 -1.56 24.64
CA LEU A 132 -7.96 -1.16 23.41
C LEU A 132 -9.48 -1.29 23.58
N SER A 133 -10.24 -0.42 22.92
CA SER A 133 -11.70 -0.51 22.96
C SER A 133 -12.22 -1.78 22.29
N LYS A 134 -13.18 -2.44 22.95
CA LYS A 134 -13.92 -3.60 22.42
C LYS A 134 -15.20 -3.19 21.68
N LYS A 135 -15.43 -1.90 21.48
CA LYS A 135 -16.64 -1.32 20.86
C LYS A 135 -16.26 -0.18 19.91
N ALA A 136 -17.06 0.03 18.87
CA ALA A 136 -16.74 0.99 17.82
C ALA A 136 -17.31 2.39 18.03
N HIS A 137 -18.56 2.53 18.44
CA HIS A 137 -19.15 3.83 18.74
C HIS A 137 -19.90 3.76 20.06
N THR A 138 -19.36 4.43 21.08
CA THR A 138 -19.90 4.30 22.43
C THR A 138 -19.43 5.41 23.34
N LYS A 139 -20.22 5.73 24.37
CA LYS A 139 -19.77 6.54 25.50
C LYS A 139 -19.02 5.66 26.51
N LEU A 140 -17.87 6.14 26.98
CA LEU A 140 -17.11 5.53 28.07
C LEU A 140 -17.78 5.87 29.41
N VAL A 141 -18.27 4.85 30.11
CA VAL A 141 -18.97 5.00 31.40
C VAL A 141 -18.00 4.87 32.56
N LYS A 142 -17.16 3.83 32.55
CA LYS A 142 -16.20 3.53 33.62
C LYS A 142 -15.03 2.71 33.06
N VAL A 143 -13.84 2.96 33.58
CA VAL A 143 -12.64 2.14 33.37
C VAL A 143 -12.12 1.72 34.75
N ASP A 144 -12.01 0.41 35.02
CA ASP A 144 -11.58 -0.14 36.30
C ASP A 144 -10.31 -0.98 36.13
N PHE A 145 -9.21 -0.46 36.66
CA PHE A 145 -7.88 -1.07 36.61
C PHE A 145 -7.61 -2.08 37.73
N ALA A 146 -8.51 -2.19 38.72
CA ALA A 146 -8.26 -3.03 39.90
C ALA A 146 -7.91 -4.49 39.57
N PRO A 147 -8.54 -5.16 38.58
CA PRO A 147 -8.16 -6.53 38.22
C PRO A 147 -6.74 -6.62 37.62
N ALA A 148 -6.37 -5.67 36.76
CA ALA A 148 -5.04 -5.64 36.14
C ALA A 148 -3.93 -5.37 37.16
N LEU A 149 -4.16 -4.46 38.12
CA LEU A 149 -3.19 -4.10 39.17
C LEU A 149 -2.89 -5.23 40.16
N GLN A 150 -3.73 -6.26 40.22
CA GLN A 150 -3.49 -7.45 41.06
C GLN A 150 -2.55 -8.46 40.40
N VAL A 151 -2.26 -8.32 39.10
CA VAL A 151 -1.36 -9.23 38.38
C VAL A 151 0.09 -8.97 38.81
N PRO A 152 0.84 -9.99 39.24
CA PRO A 152 2.25 -9.84 39.62
C PRO A 152 3.10 -9.25 38.47
N GLY A 153 3.96 -8.29 38.81
CA GLY A 153 4.84 -7.60 37.86
C GLY A 153 4.21 -6.39 37.18
N VAL A 154 2.91 -6.11 37.38
CA VAL A 154 2.29 -4.86 36.91
C VAL A 154 2.79 -3.72 37.79
N ALA A 155 3.49 -2.77 37.18
CA ALA A 155 4.04 -1.62 37.88
C ALA A 155 3.07 -0.42 37.90
N GLY A 156 2.09 -0.38 37.00
CA GLY A 156 1.05 0.66 36.98
C GLY A 156 0.39 0.82 35.61
N PHE A 157 -0.27 1.96 35.43
CA PHE A 157 -0.95 2.32 34.18
C PHE A 157 -0.85 3.83 33.88
N VAL A 158 -1.12 4.18 32.63
CA VAL A 158 -1.39 5.53 32.15
C VAL A 158 -2.73 5.60 31.44
N ASP A 159 -3.45 6.69 31.63
CA ASP A 159 -4.75 6.94 31.00
C ASP A 159 -4.94 8.44 30.68
N ILE A 160 -6.18 8.82 30.33
CA ILE A 160 -6.54 10.20 30.03
C ILE A 160 -6.22 11.20 31.15
N ASN A 161 -6.14 10.77 32.41
CA ASN A 161 -5.86 11.66 33.54
C ASN A 161 -4.37 12.07 33.64
N ASP A 162 -3.49 11.44 32.85
CA ASP A 162 -2.08 11.81 32.75
C ASP A 162 -1.81 12.91 31.69
N LEU A 163 -2.84 13.30 30.94
CA LEU A 163 -2.80 14.33 29.90
C LEU A 163 -3.90 15.38 30.12
N ASP A 164 -3.67 16.59 29.61
CA ASP A 164 -4.75 17.56 29.42
C ASP A 164 -5.32 17.44 28.00
N ASP A 165 -6.45 18.11 27.77
CA ASP A 165 -7.20 18.01 26.52
C ASP A 165 -6.38 18.42 25.29
N GLU A 166 -5.49 19.41 25.43
CA GLU A 166 -4.63 19.86 24.34
C GLU A 166 -3.55 18.83 24.03
N ARG A 167 -2.86 18.31 25.06
CA ARG A 167 -1.80 17.32 24.90
C ARG A 167 -2.33 15.94 24.48
N ASN A 168 -3.60 15.64 24.73
CA ASN A 168 -4.22 14.39 24.31
C ASN A 168 -4.53 14.34 22.80
N LEU A 169 -4.50 15.45 22.05
CA LEU A 169 -4.86 15.48 20.62
C LEU A 169 -3.65 15.46 19.69
N TRP A 170 -3.71 14.67 18.62
CA TRP A 170 -2.65 14.51 17.62
C TRP A 170 -3.21 14.31 16.20
N GLY A 171 -2.30 14.33 15.22
CA GLY A 171 -2.59 14.12 13.80
C GLY A 171 -1.77 15.07 12.91
N SER A 172 -1.22 14.54 11.80
CA SER A 172 -0.25 15.25 10.94
C SER A 172 -0.86 16.42 10.17
N VAL A 173 -2.09 16.27 9.65
CA VAL A 173 -2.79 17.35 8.93
C VAL A 173 -3.68 18.16 9.86
N LYS A 174 -4.36 17.47 10.76
CA LYS A 174 -5.30 18.05 11.72
C LYS A 174 -5.19 17.28 13.02
N LYS A 175 -5.06 18.01 14.14
CA LYS A 175 -5.00 17.42 15.48
C LYS A 175 -6.42 17.09 15.98
N ASP A 176 -7.05 16.08 15.39
CA ASP A 176 -8.42 15.66 15.69
C ASP A 176 -8.55 14.22 16.20
N GLU A 177 -7.44 13.58 16.55
CA GLU A 177 -7.41 12.24 17.12
C GLU A 177 -6.85 12.26 18.55
N PRO A 178 -7.47 11.57 19.52
CA PRO A 178 -6.90 11.48 20.86
C PRO A 178 -5.87 10.34 21.00
N PHE A 179 -4.88 10.49 21.88
CA PHE A 179 -3.99 9.39 22.29
C PHE A 179 -4.70 8.40 23.20
N PHE A 180 -5.51 8.89 24.14
CA PHE A 180 -6.42 8.09 24.95
C PHE A 180 -7.85 8.56 24.73
N ALA A 181 -8.77 7.63 24.46
CA ALA A 181 -10.19 7.93 24.32
C ALA A 181 -10.72 8.68 25.55
N LYS A 182 -11.43 9.79 25.31
CA LYS A 182 -12.03 10.65 26.33
C LYS A 182 -13.52 10.78 26.05
N ASP A 183 -14.34 10.45 27.04
CA ASP A 183 -15.82 10.47 27.03
C ASP A 183 -16.48 9.52 26.01
N PHE A 184 -15.93 9.39 24.80
CA PHE A 184 -16.43 8.55 23.72
C PHE A 184 -15.30 7.75 23.08
N VAL A 185 -15.68 6.58 22.57
CA VAL A 185 -14.90 5.81 21.61
C VAL A 185 -15.55 5.94 20.24
N HIS A 186 -14.72 6.09 19.22
CA HIS A 186 -15.10 6.24 17.82
C HIS A 186 -14.59 5.12 16.89
N SER A 187 -13.77 4.20 17.40
CA SER A 187 -13.38 2.99 16.68
C SER A 187 -13.16 1.79 17.61
N HIS A 188 -13.46 0.59 17.11
CA HIS A 188 -12.97 -0.63 17.73
C HIS A 188 -11.45 -0.62 17.65
N GLY A 189 -10.77 -0.98 18.73
CA GLY A 189 -9.31 -0.86 18.82
C GLY A 189 -8.79 0.50 19.27
N GLN A 190 -9.63 1.54 19.42
CA GLN A 190 -9.13 2.84 19.88
C GLN A 190 -8.48 2.71 21.28
N PRO A 191 -7.25 3.22 21.50
CA PRO A 191 -6.60 3.14 22.81
C PRO A 191 -7.35 3.92 23.89
N ILE A 192 -7.57 3.27 25.04
CA ILE A 192 -8.20 3.85 26.23
C ILE A 192 -7.15 4.16 27.29
N SER A 193 -6.17 3.26 27.46
CA SER A 193 -5.08 3.37 28.43
C SER A 193 -3.96 2.40 28.08
N MET A 194 -2.88 2.40 28.86
CA MET A 194 -1.82 1.40 28.78
C MET A 194 -1.41 0.96 30.18
N VAL A 195 -1.30 -0.35 30.40
CA VAL A 195 -0.62 -0.92 31.58
C VAL A 195 0.86 -1.12 31.27
N TYR A 196 1.74 -0.96 32.26
CA TYR A 196 3.17 -1.22 32.10
C TYR A 196 3.67 -2.23 33.14
N VAL A 197 4.40 -3.23 32.65
CA VAL A 197 4.66 -4.51 33.35
C VAL A 197 6.08 -4.99 33.10
N GLU A 198 6.65 -5.81 33.98
CA GLU A 198 8.03 -6.32 33.84
C GLU A 198 8.24 -7.31 32.68
N SER A 199 7.17 -7.80 32.05
CA SER A 199 7.20 -8.76 30.94
C SER A 199 6.17 -8.42 29.86
N ALA A 200 6.56 -8.52 28.59
CA ALA A 200 5.69 -8.27 27.44
C ALA A 200 4.43 -9.16 27.43
N ALA A 201 4.58 -10.47 27.64
CA ALA A 201 3.45 -11.40 27.65
C ALA A 201 2.46 -11.12 28.79
N ILE A 202 2.97 -10.67 29.95
CA ILE A 202 2.11 -10.31 31.09
C ILE A 202 1.45 -8.96 30.83
N ALA A 203 2.12 -8.00 30.17
CA ALA A 203 1.53 -6.73 29.78
C ALA A 203 0.28 -6.91 28.91
N GLN A 204 0.36 -7.77 27.89
CA GLN A 204 -0.77 -8.10 27.03
C GLN A 204 -1.92 -8.75 27.82
N ALA A 205 -1.61 -9.75 28.65
CA ALA A 205 -2.62 -10.42 29.46
C ALA A 205 -3.29 -9.47 30.49
N ALA A 206 -2.51 -8.61 31.14
CA ALA A 206 -3.00 -7.66 32.14
C ALA A 206 -3.87 -6.57 31.51
N ALA A 207 -3.54 -6.10 30.31
CA ALA A 207 -4.35 -5.11 29.59
C ALA A 207 -5.78 -5.62 29.32
N GLN A 208 -5.94 -6.91 29.04
CA GLN A 208 -7.25 -7.54 28.79
C GLN A 208 -8.13 -7.68 30.04
N LEU A 209 -7.54 -7.58 31.24
CA LEU A 209 -8.27 -7.67 32.52
C LEU A 209 -8.86 -6.33 32.98
N VAL A 210 -8.50 -5.21 32.36
CA VAL A 210 -9.10 -3.91 32.67
C VAL A 210 -10.58 -3.96 32.29
N ASP A 211 -11.46 -3.69 33.27
CA ASP A 211 -12.91 -3.69 33.06
C ASP A 211 -13.36 -2.35 32.50
N VAL A 212 -13.88 -2.34 31.28
CA VAL A 212 -14.35 -1.14 30.59
C VAL A 212 -15.85 -1.26 30.35
N GLN A 213 -16.58 -0.27 30.84
CA GLN A 213 -18.03 -0.19 30.72
C GLN A 213 -18.43 0.84 29.66
N TYR A 214 -19.31 0.42 28.77
CA TYR A 214 -19.69 1.12 27.55
C TYR A 214 -21.21 1.37 27.52
N GLU A 215 -21.62 2.49 26.94
CA GLU A 215 -23.00 2.75 26.51
C GLU A 215 -22.99 2.90 24.98
N GLU A 216 -23.48 1.89 24.25
CA GLU A 216 -23.37 1.82 22.77
C GLU A 216 -24.18 2.91 22.06
N LEU A 217 -23.62 3.45 20.98
CA LEU A 217 -24.24 4.44 20.11
C LEU A 217 -24.33 3.88 18.68
N PRO A 218 -25.31 4.32 17.87
CA PRO A 218 -25.42 3.88 16.48
C PRO A 218 -24.15 4.23 15.68
N PRO A 219 -23.45 3.25 15.09
CA PRO A 219 -22.26 3.53 14.30
C PRO A 219 -22.60 3.81 12.82
N ILE A 220 -21.68 4.46 12.12
CA ILE A 220 -21.63 4.60 10.66
C ILE A 220 -20.44 3.77 10.19
N LEU A 221 -20.60 2.89 9.21
CA LEU A 221 -19.54 1.99 8.73
C LEU A 221 -19.16 2.28 7.28
N THR A 222 -20.15 2.38 6.39
CA THR A 222 -19.90 2.43 4.94
C THR A 222 -19.87 3.85 4.40
N ILE A 223 -19.32 4.01 3.18
CA ILE A 223 -19.36 5.29 2.45
C ILE A 223 -20.82 5.68 2.16
N SER A 224 -21.65 4.75 1.68
CA SER A 224 -23.08 4.98 1.44
C SER A 224 -23.81 5.49 2.69
N GLU A 225 -23.55 4.90 3.86
CA GLU A 225 -24.11 5.36 5.13
C GLU A 225 -23.64 6.79 5.48
N ALA A 226 -22.34 7.08 5.31
CA ALA A 226 -21.78 8.40 5.54
C ALA A 226 -22.38 9.46 4.59
N ILE A 227 -22.59 9.13 3.31
CA ILE A 227 -23.24 10.00 2.33
C ILE A 227 -24.68 10.30 2.75
N ALA A 228 -25.44 9.27 3.12
CA ALA A 228 -26.85 9.40 3.50
C ALA A 228 -27.06 10.36 4.68
N VAL A 229 -26.17 10.32 5.66
CA VAL A 229 -26.23 11.20 6.85
C VAL A 229 -25.35 12.45 6.75
N LYS A 230 -24.67 12.66 5.61
CA LYS A 230 -23.74 13.77 5.34
C LYS A 230 -22.59 13.87 6.36
N SER A 231 -22.04 12.73 6.76
CA SER A 231 -20.88 12.63 7.67
C SER A 231 -19.58 12.76 6.90
N PHE A 232 -19.07 13.98 6.78
CA PHE A 232 -17.84 14.30 6.06
C PHE A 232 -16.88 15.15 6.89
N PHE A 233 -15.59 14.99 6.68
CA PHE A 233 -14.61 16.00 7.08
C PHE A 233 -14.67 17.18 6.12
N PRO A 234 -14.50 18.43 6.61
CA PRO A 234 -14.40 19.59 5.74
C PRO A 234 -13.25 19.43 4.73
N HIS A 235 -13.59 19.16 3.46
CA HIS A 235 -12.66 18.99 2.36
C HIS A 235 -13.22 19.69 1.12
N GLY A 236 -12.49 20.67 0.59
CA GLY A 236 -13.00 21.57 -0.46
C GLY A 236 -12.23 21.49 -1.79
N LYS A 237 -11.49 20.40 -2.04
CA LYS A 237 -10.71 20.27 -3.28
C LYS A 237 -11.60 19.79 -4.43
N MET A 238 -11.69 20.63 -5.45
CA MET A 238 -12.29 20.29 -6.74
C MET A 238 -11.25 20.51 -7.84
N LEU A 239 -11.20 19.59 -8.81
CA LEU A 239 -10.38 19.75 -10.01
C LEU A 239 -11.29 20.10 -11.17
N ILE A 240 -11.04 21.24 -11.82
CA ILE A 240 -11.87 21.75 -12.90
C ILE A 240 -10.98 22.15 -14.08
N ARG A 241 -11.29 21.59 -15.25
CA ARG A 241 -10.72 22.01 -16.54
C ARG A 241 -11.83 22.11 -17.57
N GLY A 242 -11.86 23.19 -18.34
CA GLY A 242 -12.84 23.37 -19.43
C GLY A 242 -14.28 23.60 -18.93
N LYS A 243 -15.28 23.12 -19.69
CA LYS A 243 -16.73 23.30 -19.42
C LYS A 243 -17.42 21.94 -19.22
N PRO A 244 -17.49 21.42 -18.00
CA PRO A 244 -18.02 20.10 -17.72
C PRO A 244 -19.56 20.15 -17.59
N THR A 245 -20.28 19.54 -18.53
CA THR A 245 -21.72 19.26 -18.40
C THR A 245 -22.04 17.90 -19.02
N ALA A 246 -22.53 16.95 -18.22
CA ALA A 246 -23.01 15.64 -18.66
C ALA A 246 -24.30 15.23 -17.88
N GLU A 247 -25.22 14.52 -18.53
CA GLU A 247 -26.50 14.03 -17.94
C GLU A 247 -26.35 12.58 -17.44
N GLY A 248 -26.90 12.23 -16.25
CA GLY A 248 -26.90 10.86 -15.63
C GLY A 248 -25.56 10.29 -15.08
N PHE A 249 -25.52 9.69 -13.86
CA PHE A 249 -24.33 9.10 -13.21
C PHE A 249 -24.31 7.55 -13.25
N LYS A 250 -23.11 6.94 -13.24
CA LYS A 250 -22.80 5.51 -13.03
C LYS A 250 -21.79 5.35 -11.88
N ASP A 251 -21.76 4.18 -11.22
CA ASP A 251 -20.97 3.96 -10.00
C ASP A 251 -19.80 2.97 -10.21
N CYS A 252 -18.73 3.09 -9.42
CA CYS A 252 -17.71 2.04 -9.23
C CYS A 252 -17.05 2.12 -7.84
N ASP A 253 -16.65 0.97 -7.30
CA ASP A 253 -16.15 0.84 -5.94
C ASP A 253 -14.77 0.18 -5.85
N PHE A 254 -14.03 0.54 -4.80
CA PHE A 254 -12.66 0.14 -4.54
C PHE A 254 -12.43 -0.09 -3.04
N ASP A 255 -11.97 -1.29 -2.68
CA ASP A 255 -11.83 -1.71 -1.28
C ASP A 255 -10.52 -1.25 -0.60
N GLU A 256 -10.38 -1.57 0.68
CA GLU A 256 -9.23 -1.23 1.52
C GLU A 256 -8.03 -2.15 1.32
N GLN A 257 -6.90 -1.78 1.93
CA GLN A 257 -5.69 -2.61 1.96
C GLN A 257 -4.90 -2.37 3.24
N GLU A 258 -4.58 -3.45 3.94
CA GLU A 258 -3.67 -3.46 5.09
C GLU A 258 -2.21 -3.39 4.63
N HIS A 259 -1.38 -2.57 5.29
CA HIS A 259 0.03 -2.41 4.91
C HIS A 259 0.81 -3.70 5.04
N PHE A 260 0.47 -4.49 6.06
CA PHE A 260 1.05 -5.78 6.38
C PHE A 260 2.59 -5.77 6.38
N TYR A 261 3.20 -4.66 6.83
CA TYR A 261 4.63 -4.63 7.13
C TYR A 261 4.97 -5.75 8.11
N LEU A 262 6.01 -6.54 7.86
CA LEU A 262 6.26 -7.77 8.63
C LEU A 262 6.65 -7.48 10.08
N GLU A 263 7.41 -6.41 10.34
CA GLU A 263 7.59 -5.86 11.69
C GLU A 263 6.40 -4.95 11.98
N THR A 264 5.56 -5.27 12.98
CA THR A 264 4.47 -4.40 13.44
C THR A 264 4.97 -3.08 14.03
N ASN A 265 4.07 -2.17 14.38
CA ASN A 265 4.46 -0.96 15.12
C ASN A 265 5.13 -1.36 16.44
N ALA A 266 6.33 -0.82 16.63
CA ALA A 266 7.16 -1.05 17.80
C ALA A 266 7.87 0.23 18.18
N ALA A 267 7.96 0.51 19.48
CA ALA A 267 8.70 1.64 20.01
C ALA A 267 9.26 1.36 21.41
N ALA A 268 10.32 2.07 21.77
CA ALA A 268 10.91 2.08 23.09
C ALA A 268 11.19 3.54 23.52
N MET A 269 10.70 3.90 24.69
CA MET A 269 10.98 5.18 25.35
C MET A 269 11.96 4.98 26.48
N ILE A 270 13.05 5.75 26.48
CA ILE A 270 14.15 5.65 27.44
C ILE A 270 14.32 7.03 28.10
N PRO A 271 13.78 7.25 29.30
CA PRO A 271 14.07 8.47 30.06
C PRO A 271 15.51 8.43 30.58
N ARG A 272 16.23 9.55 30.47
CA ARG A 272 17.58 9.72 31.02
C ARG A 272 17.50 10.33 32.42
N PRO A 273 18.52 10.13 33.28
CA PRO A 273 18.49 10.61 34.67
C PRO A 273 18.56 12.14 34.81
N GLU A 274 19.12 12.84 33.81
CA GLU A 274 19.42 14.27 33.87
C GLU A 274 18.50 15.08 32.95
N ASP A 275 18.22 16.32 33.34
CA ASP A 275 17.57 17.36 32.53
C ASP A 275 16.25 17.00 31.85
N ARG A 276 15.59 15.93 32.32
CA ARG A 276 14.40 15.32 31.72
C ARG A 276 14.65 14.86 30.27
N GLU A 277 15.90 14.57 29.94
CA GLU A 277 16.26 14.05 28.61
C GLU A 277 15.58 12.71 28.36
N MET A 278 15.20 12.47 27.11
CA MET A 278 14.54 11.24 26.70
C MET A 278 15.02 10.81 25.32
N GLU A 279 15.05 9.51 25.09
CA GLU A 279 15.26 8.92 23.78
C GLU A 279 14.03 8.11 23.38
N VAL A 280 13.60 8.27 22.13
CA VAL A 280 12.55 7.47 21.51
C VAL A 280 13.15 6.69 20.35
N TRP A 281 13.13 5.37 20.45
CA TRP A 281 13.42 4.45 19.36
C TRP A 281 12.08 3.99 18.81
N SER A 282 11.81 4.22 17.52
CA SER A 282 10.51 3.91 16.95
C SER A 282 10.67 3.30 15.57
N SER A 283 9.84 2.31 15.24
CA SER A 283 9.67 1.84 13.87
C SER A 283 8.79 2.84 13.13
N THR A 284 9.38 3.94 12.63
CA THR A 284 8.66 5.08 12.05
C THR A 284 9.36 5.64 10.80
N GLN A 285 8.56 6.12 9.84
CA GLN A 285 9.06 6.85 8.66
C GLN A 285 9.28 8.34 8.95
N ASN A 286 8.83 8.84 10.11
CA ASN A 286 8.78 10.26 10.45
C ASN A 286 9.29 10.53 11.87
N ILE A 287 10.61 10.70 11.99
CA ILE A 287 11.27 11.00 13.27
C ILE A 287 10.92 12.40 13.80
N MET A 288 10.58 13.34 12.92
CA MET A 288 10.30 14.73 13.29
C MET A 288 8.98 14.82 14.05
N GLU A 289 7.89 14.30 13.47
CA GLU A 289 6.59 14.30 14.15
C GLU A 289 6.60 13.38 15.38
N THR A 290 7.35 12.28 15.34
CA THR A 290 7.55 11.44 16.54
C THR A 290 8.18 12.26 17.67
N GLN A 291 9.24 13.03 17.40
CA GLN A 291 9.86 13.91 18.39
C GLN A 291 8.90 15.01 18.87
N GLU A 292 8.17 15.65 17.95
CA GLU A 292 7.22 16.73 18.26
C GLU A 292 6.09 16.24 19.16
N PHE A 293 5.45 15.13 18.83
CA PHE A 293 4.33 14.60 19.60
C PHE A 293 4.77 13.98 20.93
N VAL A 294 5.95 13.35 20.99
CA VAL A 294 6.54 12.94 22.29
C VAL A 294 6.81 14.17 23.16
N SER A 295 7.34 15.27 22.58
CA SER A 295 7.50 16.55 23.27
C SER A 295 6.17 17.08 23.79
N GLN A 296 5.12 17.02 22.97
CA GLN A 296 3.77 17.44 23.33
C GLN A 296 3.25 16.67 24.55
N VAL A 297 3.18 15.33 24.49
CA VAL A 297 2.57 14.53 25.56
C VAL A 297 3.38 14.57 26.86
N THR A 298 4.71 14.61 26.74
CA THR A 298 5.61 14.65 27.91
C THR A 298 5.77 16.07 28.47
N GLY A 299 5.48 17.13 27.72
CA GLY A 299 5.81 18.51 28.10
C GLY A 299 7.32 18.77 28.25
N VAL A 300 8.15 17.88 27.69
CA VAL A 300 9.61 18.03 27.61
C VAL A 300 9.92 18.66 26.26
N PRO A 301 10.69 19.75 26.17
CA PRO A 301 11.01 20.36 24.89
C PRO A 301 11.71 19.39 23.92
N SER A 302 11.41 19.47 22.62
CA SER A 302 12.04 18.62 21.58
C SER A 302 13.57 18.62 21.60
N SER A 303 14.21 19.69 22.09
CA SER A 303 15.67 19.77 22.26
C SER A 303 16.24 18.89 23.38
N ARG A 304 15.39 18.18 24.12
CA ARG A 304 15.73 17.18 25.14
C ARG A 304 15.22 15.79 24.75
N ILE A 305 14.64 15.64 23.57
CA ILE A 305 14.12 14.36 23.07
C ILE A 305 14.90 14.01 21.81
N VAL A 306 15.53 12.84 21.79
CA VAL A 306 16.19 12.33 20.58
C VAL A 306 15.35 11.20 19.99
N ALA A 307 14.89 11.38 18.76
CA ALA A 307 14.15 10.36 18.02
C ALA A 307 15.07 9.62 17.07
N ASN A 308 15.10 8.29 17.19
CA ASN A 308 16.02 7.41 16.48
C ASN A 308 15.27 6.33 15.69
N VAL A 309 15.75 6.09 14.46
CA VAL A 309 15.33 5.00 13.58
C VAL A 309 16.57 4.40 12.94
N LYS A 310 16.85 3.13 13.22
CA LYS A 310 17.92 2.38 12.55
C LYS A 310 17.44 1.75 11.24
N ARG A 311 16.29 1.08 11.30
CA ARG A 311 15.59 0.44 10.18
C ARG A 311 14.16 0.06 10.59
N MET A 312 13.32 -0.26 9.60
CA MET A 312 11.99 -0.83 9.76
C MET A 312 11.84 -2.11 8.94
N GLY A 313 11.08 -3.08 9.45
CA GLY A 313 10.66 -4.29 8.72
C GLY A 313 9.46 -4.03 7.83
N GLY A 314 9.56 -3.02 6.95
CA GLY A 314 8.48 -2.47 6.15
C GLY A 314 7.75 -1.30 6.83
N GLY A 315 7.16 -0.44 6.02
CA GLY A 315 6.38 0.73 6.47
C GLY A 315 5.25 1.09 5.52
N PHE A 316 5.55 1.25 4.22
CA PHE A 316 4.56 1.40 3.14
C PHE A 316 3.55 2.56 3.32
N GLY A 317 3.85 3.56 4.14
CA GLY A 317 2.96 4.66 4.50
C GLY A 317 2.29 4.48 5.86
N GLY A 318 2.02 3.25 6.31
CA GLY A 318 1.36 2.99 7.59
C GLY A 318 2.18 3.46 8.80
N LYS A 319 3.51 3.55 8.64
CA LYS A 319 4.42 4.09 9.66
C LYS A 319 4.78 5.57 9.43
N GLU A 320 4.09 6.26 8.53
CA GLU A 320 4.26 7.70 8.27
C GLU A 320 3.67 8.57 9.39
N SER A 321 2.47 8.24 9.88
CA SER A 321 1.83 8.92 11.03
C SER A 321 1.48 7.95 12.17
N ARG A 322 1.02 6.74 11.85
CA ARG A 322 0.28 5.88 12.81
C ARG A 322 1.17 5.25 13.89
N SER A 323 2.46 5.13 13.61
CA SER A 323 3.49 4.71 14.59
C SER A 323 3.61 5.67 15.79
N MET A 324 3.20 6.93 15.65
CA MET A 324 3.37 7.96 16.67
C MET A 324 2.47 7.74 17.88
N GLN A 325 1.26 7.19 17.71
CA GLN A 325 0.33 6.94 18.80
C GLN A 325 0.98 6.06 19.88
N LEU A 326 1.62 4.96 19.45
CA LEU A 326 2.33 4.04 20.34
C LEU A 326 3.50 4.74 21.03
N ALA A 327 4.36 5.42 20.27
CA ALA A 327 5.52 6.12 20.82
C ALA A 327 5.14 7.18 21.88
N CYS A 328 4.05 7.91 21.64
CA CYS A 328 3.56 8.94 22.55
C CYS A 328 2.93 8.34 23.81
N ILE A 329 2.12 7.28 23.70
CA ILE A 329 1.55 6.56 24.85
C ILE A 329 2.69 6.01 25.74
N LEU A 330 3.73 5.44 25.14
CA LEU A 330 4.93 5.02 25.85
C LEU A 330 5.65 6.21 26.51
N GLY A 331 5.68 7.37 25.85
CA GLY A 331 6.26 8.61 26.40
C GLY A 331 5.55 9.07 27.68
N VAL A 332 4.23 9.02 27.71
CA VAL A 332 3.44 9.32 28.93
C VAL A 332 3.79 8.34 30.05
N GLY A 333 3.82 7.04 29.75
CA GLY A 333 4.19 5.99 30.70
C GLY A 333 5.60 6.16 31.25
N ALA A 334 6.59 6.29 30.38
CA ALA A 334 8.00 6.41 30.72
C ALA A 334 8.27 7.67 31.55
N LYS A 335 7.61 8.79 31.22
CA LYS A 335 7.67 10.01 32.03
C LYS A 335 7.09 9.80 33.43
N LYS A 336 5.94 9.12 33.55
CA LYS A 336 5.26 8.90 34.83
C LYS A 336 6.05 8.00 35.77
N VAL A 337 6.59 6.90 35.25
CA VAL A 337 7.29 5.89 36.05
C VAL A 337 8.80 6.15 36.17
N GLY A 338 9.38 6.98 35.29
CA GLY A 338 10.81 7.27 35.28
C GLY A 338 11.69 6.08 34.87
N ARG A 339 11.14 5.11 34.14
CA ARG A 339 11.82 3.88 33.67
C ARG A 339 11.63 3.70 32.17
N PRO A 340 12.54 3.00 31.47
CA PRO A 340 12.34 2.67 30.08
C PRO A 340 11.09 1.81 29.87
N ILE A 341 10.33 2.06 28.80
CA ILE A 341 9.17 1.24 28.42
C ILE A 341 9.26 0.89 26.94
N ARG A 342 9.13 -0.40 26.60
CA ARG A 342 9.06 -0.90 25.21
C ARG A 342 7.69 -1.53 24.94
N CYS A 343 7.20 -1.43 23.70
CA CYS A 343 6.03 -2.18 23.25
C CYS A 343 6.15 -2.46 21.76
N MET A 344 5.78 -3.68 21.36
CA MET A 344 5.55 -4.10 19.99
C MET A 344 4.14 -4.67 19.93
N LEU A 345 3.33 -4.18 19.00
CA LEU A 345 1.95 -4.63 18.86
C LEU A 345 1.90 -6.04 18.28
N ASN A 346 0.96 -6.86 18.75
CA ASN A 346 0.60 -8.08 18.03
C ASN A 346 -0.06 -7.72 16.68
N ARG A 347 -0.08 -8.66 15.73
CA ARG A 347 -0.62 -8.38 14.39
C ARG A 347 -2.08 -7.93 14.41
N ASP A 348 -2.89 -8.52 15.27
CA ASP A 348 -4.30 -8.16 15.43
C ASP A 348 -4.47 -6.76 16.02
N GLU A 349 -3.67 -6.42 17.04
CA GLU A 349 -3.64 -5.07 17.63
C GLU A 349 -3.17 -4.01 16.61
N ASP A 350 -2.15 -4.33 15.82
CA ASP A 350 -1.63 -3.46 14.78
C ASP A 350 -2.71 -3.16 13.74
N MET A 351 -3.28 -4.18 13.09
CA MET A 351 -4.36 -4.04 12.09
C MET A 351 -5.60 -3.32 12.66
N MET A 352 -5.86 -3.44 13.96
CA MET A 352 -6.97 -2.75 14.62
C MET A 352 -6.73 -1.25 14.86
N THR A 353 -5.47 -0.79 14.87
CA THR A 353 -5.12 0.56 15.36
C THR A 353 -4.39 1.42 14.33
N SER A 354 -3.60 0.82 13.44
CA SER A 354 -2.81 1.55 12.46
C SER A 354 -3.62 2.02 11.26
N GLY A 355 -4.79 1.42 11.01
CA GLY A 355 -5.58 1.76 9.84
C GLY A 355 -4.96 1.33 8.52
N GLN A 356 -5.68 1.58 7.42
CA GLN A 356 -5.43 0.96 6.13
C GLN A 356 -5.38 1.99 4.99
N ARG A 357 -5.22 1.49 3.75
CA ARG A 357 -5.51 2.26 2.54
C ARG A 357 -6.97 2.71 2.56
N ASN A 358 -7.21 3.97 2.24
CA ASN A 358 -8.55 4.52 2.06
C ASN A 358 -9.33 3.78 0.94
N PRO A 359 -10.51 3.21 1.22
CA PRO A 359 -11.41 2.70 0.20
C PRO A 359 -12.05 3.88 -0.52
N PHE A 360 -12.41 3.68 -1.78
CA PHE A 360 -13.02 4.69 -2.63
C PHE A 360 -14.33 4.21 -3.23
N GLN A 361 -15.27 5.13 -3.35
CA GLN A 361 -16.49 4.99 -4.14
C GLN A 361 -16.55 6.18 -5.09
N ALA A 362 -16.87 5.96 -6.36
CA ALA A 362 -16.97 7.02 -7.36
C ALA A 362 -18.30 6.96 -8.11
N HIS A 363 -18.97 8.10 -8.21
CA HIS A 363 -20.14 8.31 -9.05
C HIS A 363 -19.71 9.20 -10.22
N TRP A 364 -19.70 8.68 -11.43
CA TRP A 364 -19.12 9.34 -12.60
C TRP A 364 -20.04 9.39 -13.80
N LYS A 365 -19.80 10.38 -14.66
CA LYS A 365 -20.39 10.53 -16.00
C LYS A 365 -19.28 10.79 -16.98
N VAL A 366 -19.38 10.18 -18.15
CA VAL A 366 -18.42 10.40 -19.23
C VAL A 366 -19.14 10.67 -20.54
N GLY A 367 -18.71 11.71 -21.24
CA GLY A 367 -19.10 11.97 -22.61
C GLY A 367 -17.98 11.54 -23.55
N VAL A 368 -18.31 10.67 -24.49
CA VAL A 368 -17.38 10.10 -25.48
C VAL A 368 -17.99 10.19 -26.87
N SER A 369 -17.16 10.43 -27.88
CA SER A 369 -17.60 10.42 -29.29
C SER A 369 -17.74 8.99 -29.82
N LYS A 370 -18.42 8.81 -30.97
CA LYS A 370 -18.59 7.49 -31.60
C LYS A 370 -17.27 6.83 -32.01
N ASP A 371 -16.23 7.63 -32.28
CA ASP A 371 -14.88 7.18 -32.61
C ASP A 371 -13.99 6.94 -31.37
N GLY A 372 -14.53 7.09 -30.16
CA GLY A 372 -13.86 6.76 -28.90
C GLY A 372 -13.07 7.91 -28.27
N MET A 373 -13.25 9.17 -28.68
CA MET A 373 -12.54 10.31 -28.08
C MET A 373 -13.28 10.85 -26.86
N LEU A 374 -12.61 10.91 -25.72
CA LEU A 374 -13.15 11.48 -24.47
C LEU A 374 -13.39 12.99 -24.62
N GLN A 375 -14.56 13.46 -24.23
CA GLN A 375 -14.97 14.86 -24.32
C GLN A 375 -15.18 15.49 -22.95
N VAL A 376 -15.84 14.79 -22.03
CA VAL A 376 -16.16 15.30 -20.70
C VAL A 376 -16.13 14.20 -19.65
N LEU A 377 -15.62 14.50 -18.46
CA LEU A 377 -15.73 13.68 -17.25
C LEU A 377 -16.29 14.54 -16.11
N ASP A 378 -17.35 14.06 -15.48
CA ASP A 378 -17.97 14.68 -14.31
C ASP A 378 -18.12 13.61 -13.21
N ALA A 379 -17.39 13.71 -12.11
CA ALA A 379 -17.38 12.68 -11.08
C ALA A 379 -17.34 13.23 -9.64
N ASP A 380 -18.10 12.57 -8.77
CA ASP A 380 -17.96 12.62 -7.31
C ASP A 380 -17.15 11.42 -6.85
N VAL A 381 -16.11 11.66 -6.07
CA VAL A 381 -15.23 10.60 -5.56
C VAL A 381 -15.13 10.73 -4.06
N TYR A 382 -15.54 9.67 -3.38
CA TYR A 382 -15.66 9.56 -1.95
C TYR A 382 -14.59 8.63 -1.43
N ASN A 383 -13.76 9.07 -0.47
CA ASN A 383 -12.92 8.16 0.30
C ASN A 383 -13.42 8.01 1.74
N ASN A 384 -13.15 6.87 2.35
CA ASN A 384 -13.46 6.66 3.77
C ASN A 384 -12.22 6.90 4.65
N ALA A 385 -12.14 8.10 5.24
CA ALA A 385 -11.08 8.44 6.20
C ALA A 385 -11.26 7.75 7.56
N ARG A 386 -12.48 7.28 7.82
CA ARG A 386 -12.92 6.71 9.09
C ARG A 386 -13.04 7.79 10.18
N TYR A 387 -12.55 7.57 11.40
CA TYR A 387 -12.97 8.41 12.54
C TYR A 387 -12.20 9.71 12.74
N SER A 388 -10.96 9.81 12.25
CA SER A 388 -10.12 11.03 12.22
C SER A 388 -9.69 11.33 10.79
N GLN A 389 -9.12 12.53 10.54
CA GLN A 389 -8.82 12.96 9.18
C GLN A 389 -7.48 12.38 8.65
N ASP A 390 -6.47 12.29 9.52
CA ASP A 390 -5.10 11.86 9.21
C ASP A 390 -4.61 12.39 7.85
N LEU A 391 -4.06 11.53 6.98
CA LEU A 391 -3.55 11.86 5.65
C LEU A 391 -4.58 11.61 4.54
N SER A 392 -5.88 11.53 4.86
CA SER A 392 -6.95 11.09 3.95
C SER A 392 -7.40 12.12 2.90
N GLY A 393 -6.57 13.12 2.58
CA GLY A 393 -6.86 14.04 1.48
C GLY A 393 -6.74 13.36 0.12
N VAL A 394 -7.72 13.56 -0.76
CA VAL A 394 -7.79 12.87 -2.06
C VAL A 394 -6.77 13.41 -3.08
N VAL A 395 -6.09 12.50 -3.78
CA VAL A 395 -5.27 12.77 -4.98
C VAL A 395 -5.87 11.98 -6.14
N MET A 396 -6.22 12.64 -7.25
CA MET A 396 -6.76 11.98 -8.45
C MET A 396 -6.14 12.54 -9.74
N ASP A 397 -5.53 11.65 -10.53
CA ASP A 397 -5.23 11.83 -11.96
C ASP A 397 -4.92 10.48 -12.62
N SER A 398 -4.94 10.41 -13.95
CA SER A 398 -4.59 9.22 -14.77
C SER A 398 -3.83 9.64 -16.05
N CYS A 399 -3.63 8.71 -16.99
CA CYS A 399 -2.86 8.91 -18.23
C CYS A 399 -3.69 9.36 -19.44
N TYR A 400 -4.98 9.66 -19.26
CA TYR A 400 -5.88 10.03 -20.36
C TYR A 400 -6.18 11.52 -20.40
N TRP A 401 -6.11 12.12 -21.58
CA TRP A 401 -6.44 13.52 -21.79
C TRP A 401 -7.94 13.71 -22.05
N ILE A 402 -8.63 14.35 -21.10
CA ILE A 402 -10.05 14.68 -21.20
C ILE A 402 -10.23 16.21 -21.24
N PRO A 403 -10.74 16.84 -22.32
CA PRO A 403 -10.73 18.29 -22.46
C PRO A 403 -11.60 19.01 -21.42
N HIS A 404 -12.66 18.38 -20.92
CA HIS A 404 -13.55 18.93 -19.90
C HIS A 404 -13.64 17.99 -18.69
N VAL A 405 -13.25 18.46 -17.51
CA VAL A 405 -13.20 17.64 -16.29
C VAL A 405 -13.77 18.41 -15.12
N HIS A 406 -14.60 17.75 -14.32
CA HIS A 406 -15.04 18.18 -12.99
C HIS A 406 -14.92 17.00 -12.04
N LEU A 407 -13.94 17.04 -11.14
CA LEU A 407 -13.78 16.03 -10.09
C LEU A 407 -14.01 16.67 -8.73
N ARG A 408 -14.92 16.09 -7.95
CA ARG A 408 -15.27 16.52 -6.60
C ARG A 408 -14.82 15.45 -5.61
N GLY A 409 -13.88 15.78 -4.72
CA GLY A 409 -13.39 14.85 -3.69
C GLY A 409 -14.12 15.06 -2.36
N HIS A 410 -14.63 13.99 -1.77
CA HIS A 410 -15.32 14.00 -0.48
C HIS A 410 -14.67 13.03 0.50
N VAL A 411 -14.37 13.51 1.72
CA VAL A 411 -13.70 12.72 2.76
C VAL A 411 -14.71 12.28 3.80
N CYS A 412 -15.16 11.02 3.73
CA CYS A 412 -16.21 10.47 4.58
C CYS A 412 -15.69 10.16 5.99
N LYS A 413 -16.52 10.45 6.99
CA LYS A 413 -16.27 10.15 8.40
C LYS A 413 -17.14 8.99 8.88
N THR A 414 -16.51 7.91 9.33
CA THR A 414 -17.17 6.68 9.82
C THR A 414 -16.53 6.19 11.14
N ASN A 415 -17.12 5.20 11.80
CA ASN A 415 -16.77 4.72 13.14
C ASN A 415 -15.84 3.49 13.12
N THR A 416 -14.74 3.59 12.38
CA THR A 416 -13.69 2.56 12.25
C THR A 416 -12.31 3.21 12.38
N HIS A 417 -11.22 2.42 12.39
CA HIS A 417 -9.87 2.94 12.66
C HIS A 417 -9.44 3.96 11.60
N SER A 418 -8.73 5.03 11.95
CA SER A 418 -8.37 6.06 10.96
C SER A 418 -7.50 5.48 9.86
N ASN A 419 -7.95 5.59 8.61
CA ASN A 419 -7.12 5.24 7.47
C ASN A 419 -6.00 6.28 7.27
N THR A 420 -4.97 5.89 6.53
CA THR A 420 -3.74 6.70 6.41
C THR A 420 -3.08 6.56 5.03
N ALA A 421 -1.85 7.05 4.92
CA ALA A 421 -0.99 6.84 3.78
C ALA A 421 -0.77 5.36 3.51
N PHE A 422 -0.90 4.96 2.25
CA PHE A 422 -0.42 3.68 1.75
C PHE A 422 0.34 3.97 0.45
N ARG A 423 1.43 3.26 0.17
CA ARG A 423 2.15 3.26 -1.12
C ARG A 423 1.23 3.55 -2.32
N GLY A 424 1.45 4.69 -2.97
CA GLY A 424 0.63 5.21 -4.08
C GLY A 424 -0.28 6.39 -3.70
N PHE A 425 -0.65 6.52 -2.44
CA PHE A 425 -1.30 7.68 -1.84
C PHE A 425 -2.52 8.22 -2.63
N GLY A 426 -3.53 7.37 -2.84
CA GLY A 426 -4.75 7.72 -3.58
C GLY A 426 -4.64 7.57 -5.10
N ALA A 427 -3.41 7.61 -5.67
CA ALA A 427 -3.23 7.48 -7.11
C ALA A 427 -3.71 6.12 -7.67
N PRO A 428 -3.42 4.95 -7.04
CA PRO A 428 -3.94 3.67 -7.53
C PRO A 428 -5.47 3.64 -7.63
N GLN A 429 -6.16 4.27 -6.68
CA GLN A 429 -7.62 4.30 -6.65
C GLN A 429 -8.18 5.23 -7.74
N GLY A 430 -7.60 6.43 -7.90
CA GLY A 430 -7.98 7.34 -8.98
C GLY A 430 -7.72 6.75 -10.38
N GLN A 431 -6.64 5.99 -10.53
CA GLN A 431 -6.29 5.29 -11.78
C GLN A 431 -7.20 4.11 -12.06
N TYR A 432 -7.57 3.37 -11.03
CA TYR A 432 -8.54 2.29 -11.13
C TYR A 432 -9.88 2.81 -11.64
N ILE A 433 -10.40 3.89 -11.03
CA ILE A 433 -11.63 4.55 -11.49
C ILE A 433 -11.52 4.95 -12.97
N ALA A 434 -10.37 5.51 -13.38
CA ALA A 434 -10.14 5.87 -14.78
C ALA A 434 -10.15 4.65 -15.72
N GLU A 435 -9.53 3.54 -15.34
CA GLU A 435 -9.54 2.30 -16.14
C GLU A 435 -10.92 1.61 -16.14
N CYS A 436 -11.70 1.70 -15.06
CA CYS A 436 -13.11 1.28 -15.03
C CYS A 436 -13.95 2.09 -16.04
N ILE A 437 -13.75 3.40 -16.11
CA ILE A 437 -14.42 4.26 -17.09
C ILE A 437 -14.02 3.86 -18.52
N ILE A 438 -12.72 3.65 -18.77
CA ILE A 438 -12.21 3.27 -20.10
C ILE A 438 -12.76 1.91 -20.54
N THR A 439 -12.74 0.91 -19.67
CA THR A 439 -13.24 -0.44 -19.98
C THR A 439 -14.76 -0.45 -20.18
N ALA A 440 -15.51 0.33 -19.40
CA ALA A 440 -16.95 0.51 -19.61
C ALA A 440 -17.29 1.19 -20.95
N ILE A 441 -16.48 2.16 -21.37
CA ILE A 441 -16.62 2.80 -22.70
C ILE A 441 -16.28 1.82 -23.81
N ALA A 442 -15.20 1.05 -23.66
CA ALA A 442 -14.78 0.06 -24.65
C ALA A 442 -15.88 -0.98 -24.90
N ASP A 443 -16.48 -1.51 -23.83
CA ASP A 443 -17.62 -2.41 -23.91
C ASP A 443 -18.84 -1.74 -24.58
N TYR A 444 -19.18 -0.51 -24.17
CA TYR A 444 -20.34 0.21 -24.71
C TYR A 444 -20.21 0.54 -26.21
N LEU A 445 -19.00 0.85 -26.66
CA LEU A 445 -18.71 1.16 -28.07
C LEU A 445 -18.34 -0.10 -28.88
N GLU A 446 -18.27 -1.27 -28.26
CA GLU A 446 -17.74 -2.51 -28.83
C GLU A 446 -16.38 -2.28 -29.52
N MET A 447 -15.51 -1.51 -28.86
CA MET A 447 -14.19 -1.11 -29.35
C MET A 447 -13.09 -1.83 -28.56
N SER A 448 -11.95 -2.10 -29.22
CA SER A 448 -10.75 -2.54 -28.51
C SER A 448 -10.38 -1.52 -27.43
N VAL A 449 -10.28 -2.00 -26.18
CA VAL A 449 -9.87 -1.17 -25.04
C VAL A 449 -8.46 -0.60 -25.24
N ASP A 450 -7.58 -1.32 -25.92
CA ASP A 450 -6.23 -0.88 -26.27
C ASP A 450 -6.23 0.28 -27.26
N GLU A 451 -7.07 0.19 -28.29
CA GLU A 451 -7.25 1.27 -29.26
C GLU A 451 -7.80 2.53 -28.57
N LEU A 452 -8.78 2.34 -27.68
CA LEU A 452 -9.41 3.41 -26.91
C LEU A 452 -8.39 4.10 -25.98
N ARG A 453 -7.58 3.31 -25.26
CA ARG A 453 -6.47 3.81 -24.42
C ARG A 453 -5.51 4.65 -25.24
N TRP A 454 -5.01 4.12 -26.35
CA TRP A 454 -4.03 4.78 -27.21
C TRP A 454 -4.54 6.11 -27.78
N LYS A 455 -5.79 6.14 -28.26
CA LYS A 455 -6.43 7.37 -28.79
C LYS A 455 -6.50 8.50 -27.76
N ASN A 456 -6.67 8.16 -26.49
CA ASN A 456 -6.90 9.13 -25.42
C ASN A 456 -5.66 9.42 -24.56
N LEU A 457 -4.48 8.87 -24.88
CA LEU A 457 -3.24 9.23 -24.19
C LEU A 457 -2.97 10.73 -24.29
N TYR A 458 -2.37 11.27 -23.23
CA TYR A 458 -1.81 12.62 -23.29
C TYR A 458 -0.79 12.78 -24.44
N LYS A 459 -0.62 14.04 -24.84
CA LYS A 459 0.48 14.52 -25.67
C LYS A 459 1.34 15.45 -24.84
N GLU A 460 2.63 15.49 -25.14
CA GLU A 460 3.56 16.39 -24.45
C GLU A 460 3.09 17.85 -24.50
N GLY A 461 3.22 18.54 -23.37
CA GLY A 461 2.75 19.92 -23.18
C GLY A 461 1.25 20.06 -22.86
N GLN A 462 0.44 19.00 -22.97
CA GLN A 462 -0.94 19.05 -22.50
C GLN A 462 -0.98 19.19 -20.98
N LEU A 463 -1.99 19.93 -20.50
CA LEU A 463 -2.20 20.14 -19.07
C LEU A 463 -2.90 18.93 -18.46
N THR A 464 -2.62 18.61 -17.19
CA THR A 464 -3.38 17.70 -16.31
C THR A 464 -4.65 18.38 -15.74
N PRO A 465 -5.57 17.68 -15.05
CA PRO A 465 -6.78 18.28 -14.48
C PRO A 465 -6.49 19.38 -13.43
N PHE A 466 -5.30 19.38 -12.85
CA PHE A 466 -4.79 20.42 -11.96
C PHE A 466 -3.85 21.43 -12.67
N LEU A 467 -3.98 21.51 -14.00
CA LEU A 467 -3.39 22.54 -14.87
C LEU A 467 -1.85 22.53 -14.96
N GLN A 468 -1.23 21.37 -14.75
CA GLN A 468 0.20 21.22 -14.93
C GLN A 468 0.54 20.68 -16.33
N PRO A 469 1.49 21.28 -17.07
CA PRO A 469 1.97 20.71 -18.32
C PRO A 469 2.76 19.42 -18.08
N LEU A 470 2.52 18.41 -18.92
CA LEU A 470 3.34 17.20 -18.98
C LEU A 470 4.60 17.44 -19.81
N GLU A 471 5.75 17.08 -19.25
CA GLU A 471 7.07 17.18 -19.86
C GLU A 471 7.77 15.81 -19.82
N ASP A 472 8.67 15.55 -20.77
CA ASP A 472 9.37 14.25 -20.89
C ASP A 472 8.35 13.09 -20.91
N TRP A 473 7.28 13.23 -21.71
CA TRP A 473 6.16 12.28 -21.78
C TRP A 473 6.55 11.03 -22.59
N HIS A 474 7.03 10.00 -21.88
CA HIS A 474 7.56 8.78 -22.48
C HIS A 474 6.60 7.58 -22.53
N VAL A 475 5.34 7.75 -22.11
CA VAL A 475 4.35 6.65 -22.06
C VAL A 475 4.19 5.94 -23.42
N PRO A 476 4.06 6.64 -24.58
CA PRO A 476 3.97 5.97 -25.88
C PRO A 476 5.18 5.08 -26.21
N GLN A 477 6.39 5.50 -25.83
CA GLN A 477 7.63 4.75 -26.04
C GLN A 477 7.70 3.53 -25.11
N ILE A 478 7.31 3.69 -23.84
CA ILE A 478 7.20 2.59 -22.88
C ILE A 478 6.31 1.49 -23.43
N ILE A 479 5.11 1.85 -23.91
CA ILE A 479 4.14 0.89 -24.48
C ILE A 479 4.71 0.20 -25.71
N THR A 480 5.32 0.97 -26.62
CA THR A 480 5.85 0.44 -27.87
C THR A 480 6.99 -0.56 -27.61
N GLN A 481 7.92 -0.24 -26.72
CA GLN A 481 8.98 -1.16 -26.30
C GLN A 481 8.40 -2.39 -25.61
N LEU A 482 7.47 -2.19 -24.66
CA LEU A 482 6.88 -3.28 -23.90
C LEU A 482 6.10 -4.25 -24.80
N LYS A 483 5.29 -3.76 -25.75
CA LYS A 483 4.57 -4.59 -26.72
C LYS A 483 5.52 -5.41 -27.58
N ALA A 484 6.60 -4.80 -28.06
CA ALA A 484 7.60 -5.47 -28.89
C ALA A 484 8.37 -6.54 -28.11
N GLU A 485 8.79 -6.25 -26.88
CA GLU A 485 9.58 -7.16 -26.05
C GLU A 485 8.77 -8.31 -25.44
N SER A 486 7.45 -8.15 -25.32
CA SER A 486 6.54 -9.15 -24.75
C SER A 486 5.86 -10.04 -25.80
N ASP A 487 6.17 -9.85 -27.09
CA ASP A 487 5.48 -10.48 -28.23
C ASP A 487 3.96 -10.32 -28.18
N TYR A 488 3.50 -9.14 -27.74
CA TYR A 488 2.10 -8.87 -27.42
C TYR A 488 1.13 -9.22 -28.55
N ASP A 489 1.36 -8.68 -29.75
CA ASP A 489 0.43 -8.83 -30.86
C ASP A 489 0.32 -10.31 -31.32
N ALA A 490 1.39 -11.09 -31.18
CA ALA A 490 1.36 -12.52 -31.48
C ALA A 490 0.58 -13.31 -30.41
N ARG A 491 0.69 -12.92 -29.14
CA ARG A 491 -0.02 -13.56 -28.03
C ARG A 491 -1.51 -13.25 -28.06
N VAL A 492 -1.90 -12.01 -28.35
CA VAL A 492 -3.31 -11.61 -28.59
C VAL A 492 -3.95 -12.37 -29.75
N GLN A 493 -3.16 -12.79 -30.75
CA GLN A 493 -3.68 -13.63 -31.83
C GLN A 493 -3.83 -15.11 -31.44
N GLN A 494 -3.08 -15.56 -30.42
CA GLN A 494 -3.12 -16.94 -29.91
C GLN A 494 -4.18 -17.13 -28.83
N LEU A 495 -4.49 -16.08 -28.08
CA LEU A 495 -5.45 -16.03 -26.99
C LEU A 495 -6.31 -14.79 -27.24
N GLU A 496 -7.63 -14.92 -27.33
CA GLU A 496 -8.53 -13.78 -27.60
C GLU A 496 -8.56 -12.70 -26.49
N GLU A 497 -7.70 -12.80 -25.46
CA GLU A 497 -7.79 -12.04 -24.22
C GLU A 497 -6.42 -11.55 -23.71
N PHE A 498 -6.17 -10.24 -23.80
CA PHE A 498 -5.07 -9.59 -23.11
C PHE A 498 -5.42 -8.16 -22.74
N ASN A 499 -4.81 -7.65 -21.68
CA ASN A 499 -4.98 -6.27 -21.23
C ASN A 499 -3.67 -5.64 -20.75
N HIS A 500 -3.57 -4.32 -20.91
CA HIS A 500 -2.46 -3.52 -20.38
C HIS A 500 -2.97 -2.34 -19.55
N THR A 501 -2.20 -1.89 -18.56
CA THR A 501 -2.59 -0.76 -17.67
C THR A 501 -1.46 0.23 -17.46
N PHE A 502 -1.79 1.48 -17.09
CA PHE A 502 -0.82 2.57 -16.93
C PHE A 502 -0.78 3.18 -15.54
N GLY A 503 0.42 3.39 -15.00
CA GLY A 503 0.65 4.07 -13.71
C GLY A 503 1.30 5.46 -13.87
N LEU A 504 0.78 6.42 -13.11
CA LEU A 504 1.24 7.80 -12.95
C LEU A 504 1.28 8.19 -11.46
N SER A 505 2.24 8.99 -11.01
CA SER A 505 2.30 9.41 -9.61
C SER A 505 2.87 10.81 -9.47
N PHE A 506 2.35 11.59 -8.50
CA PHE A 506 2.77 12.96 -8.20
C PHE A 506 2.90 13.19 -6.68
N SER A 507 3.80 14.11 -6.27
CA SER A 507 3.93 14.58 -4.89
C SER A 507 3.34 15.99 -4.73
N THR A 508 2.51 16.21 -3.70
CA THR A 508 1.61 17.38 -3.62
C THR A 508 1.89 18.35 -2.45
N ALA A 509 2.64 17.94 -1.42
CA ALA A 509 2.89 18.74 -0.22
C ALA A 509 4.16 19.60 -0.35
N VAL A 510 3.99 20.86 -0.74
CA VAL A 510 5.07 21.83 -1.06
C VAL A 510 6.15 21.92 0.03
N HIS A 511 5.75 22.07 1.29
CA HIS A 511 6.67 22.26 2.41
C HIS A 511 7.45 20.99 2.79
N LEU A 512 6.98 19.80 2.41
CA LEU A 512 7.66 18.54 2.71
C LEU A 512 8.79 18.21 1.71
N ASN A 513 8.93 18.97 0.62
CA ASN A 513 9.96 18.74 -0.41
C ASN A 513 11.33 19.32 -0.02
N GLN A 514 11.86 18.84 1.09
CA GLN A 514 13.12 19.24 1.69
C GLN A 514 13.86 18.08 2.36
N ALA A 515 15.17 18.17 2.45
CA ALA A 515 15.99 17.22 3.21
C ALA A 515 17.28 17.85 3.72
N GLY A 516 17.82 17.31 4.81
CA GLY A 516 19.14 17.64 5.34
C GLY A 516 20.06 16.42 5.39
N ALA A 517 21.37 16.69 5.38
CA ALA A 517 22.42 15.69 5.55
C ALA A 517 23.60 16.26 6.37
N LEU A 518 24.22 15.39 7.15
CA LEU A 518 25.41 15.65 7.94
C LEU A 518 26.49 14.62 7.56
N VAL A 519 27.66 15.09 7.14
CA VAL A 519 28.78 14.24 6.71
C VAL A 519 30.03 14.62 7.49
N HIS A 520 30.68 13.62 8.08
CA HIS A 520 31.95 13.75 8.78
C HIS A 520 33.01 12.92 8.07
N ILE A 521 34.19 13.49 7.83
CA ILE A 521 35.39 12.73 7.41
C ILE A 521 36.33 12.66 8.60
N TYR A 522 36.57 11.45 9.10
CA TYR A 522 37.51 11.20 10.18
C TYR A 522 38.95 11.20 9.70
N ASN A 523 39.87 11.36 10.64
CA ASN A 523 41.31 11.46 10.38
C ASN A 523 41.91 10.19 9.73
N ASP A 524 41.26 9.04 9.91
CA ASP A 524 41.63 7.78 9.26
C ASP A 524 41.07 7.64 7.83
N GLY A 525 40.30 8.62 7.36
CA GLY A 525 39.67 8.64 6.05
C GLY A 525 38.29 7.97 6.00
N SER A 526 37.80 7.42 7.11
CA SER A 526 36.43 6.90 7.19
C SER A 526 35.42 8.06 7.21
N VAL A 527 34.22 7.81 6.69
CA VAL A 527 33.16 8.82 6.54
C VAL A 527 31.90 8.35 7.24
N LEU A 528 31.42 9.14 8.20
CA LEU A 528 30.10 8.95 8.80
C LEU A 528 29.09 9.87 8.12
N LEU A 529 28.03 9.26 7.60
CA LEU A 529 26.94 9.90 6.91
C LEU A 529 25.65 9.76 7.73
N ALA A 530 24.98 10.88 7.96
CA ALA A 530 23.61 10.94 8.46
C ALA A 530 22.73 11.78 7.51
N HIS A 531 21.48 11.38 7.34
CA HIS A 531 20.49 12.10 6.53
C HIS A 531 19.09 11.91 7.11
N GLY A 532 18.13 12.74 6.69
CA GLY A 532 16.79 12.74 7.26
C GLY A 532 15.89 11.56 6.87
N GLY A 533 16.17 10.90 5.74
CA GLY A 533 15.40 9.73 5.31
C GLY A 533 15.70 8.47 6.13
N THR A 534 14.74 7.55 6.22
CA THR A 534 14.78 6.29 7.01
C THR A 534 14.84 5.05 6.13
N GLU A 535 15.44 3.96 6.62
CA GLU A 535 15.53 2.67 5.91
C GLU A 535 14.35 1.75 6.28
N MET A 536 13.57 1.32 5.29
CA MET A 536 12.43 0.41 5.43
C MET A 536 12.48 -0.77 4.43
N GLY A 537 13.66 -1.03 3.86
CA GLY A 537 13.91 -2.09 2.88
C GLY A 537 14.02 -1.60 1.43
N GLN A 538 13.77 -0.30 1.20
CA GLN A 538 13.90 0.34 -0.11
C GLN A 538 15.36 0.66 -0.50
N GLY A 539 16.31 0.38 0.39
CA GLY A 539 17.75 0.56 0.15
C GLY A 539 18.15 2.02 0.00
N LEU A 540 17.48 2.90 0.75
CA LEU A 540 17.82 4.32 0.77
C LEU A 540 19.25 4.54 1.26
N TYR A 541 19.64 3.84 2.33
CA TYR A 541 20.99 3.95 2.90
C TYR A 541 22.07 3.54 1.90
N ALA A 542 21.82 2.47 1.13
CA ALA A 542 22.72 2.03 0.06
C ALA A 542 22.89 3.12 -1.01
N LYS A 543 21.79 3.70 -1.50
CA LYS A 543 21.80 4.77 -2.49
C LYS A 543 22.55 6.02 -1.98
N MET A 544 22.34 6.41 -0.72
CA MET A 544 23.01 7.57 -0.13
C MET A 544 24.51 7.34 0.02
N CYS A 545 24.93 6.13 0.41
CA CYS A 545 26.35 5.78 0.47
C CYS A 545 27.00 5.75 -0.93
N GLN A 546 26.29 5.29 -1.97
CA GLN A 546 26.78 5.34 -3.35
C GLN A 546 27.00 6.77 -3.84
N ILE A 547 26.07 7.69 -3.52
CA ILE A 547 26.19 9.12 -3.86
C ILE A 547 27.39 9.73 -3.12
N ALA A 548 27.49 9.53 -1.81
CA ALA A 548 28.61 10.07 -1.02
C ALA A 548 29.97 9.54 -1.49
N ALA A 549 30.07 8.24 -1.77
CA ALA A 549 31.30 7.61 -2.26
C ALA A 549 31.70 8.15 -3.64
N LEU A 550 30.73 8.36 -4.54
CA LEU A 550 30.97 8.97 -5.85
C LEU A 550 31.51 10.40 -5.70
N GLU A 551 30.79 11.24 -4.95
CA GLU A 551 31.11 12.66 -4.78
C GLU A 551 32.46 12.88 -4.08
N LEU A 552 32.75 12.15 -3.00
CA LEU A 552 34.03 12.27 -2.26
C LEU A 552 35.20 11.55 -2.93
N ASN A 553 35.00 10.97 -4.11
CA ASN A 553 35.99 10.16 -4.83
C ASN A 553 36.67 9.09 -3.96
N CYS A 554 35.91 8.38 -3.11
CA CYS A 554 36.42 7.32 -2.24
C CYS A 554 35.72 5.98 -2.52
N PRO A 555 36.27 4.85 -2.04
CA PRO A 555 35.59 3.57 -2.16
C PRO A 555 34.37 3.51 -1.23
N LEU A 556 33.38 2.68 -1.58
CA LEU A 556 32.10 2.61 -0.86
C LEU A 556 32.26 2.16 0.59
N ASP A 557 33.25 1.31 0.87
CA ASP A 557 33.56 0.79 2.21
C ASP A 557 34.07 1.86 3.19
N ALA A 558 34.52 3.01 2.68
CA ALA A 558 34.87 4.16 3.49
C ALA A 558 33.64 4.90 4.03
N ILE A 559 32.45 4.70 3.44
CA ILE A 559 31.22 5.37 3.84
C ILE A 559 30.40 4.47 4.77
N PHE A 560 30.02 5.00 5.93
CA PHE A 560 29.14 4.33 6.87
C PHE A 560 27.94 5.22 7.21
N THR A 561 26.74 4.64 7.19
CA THR A 561 25.52 5.26 7.72
C THR A 561 24.99 4.37 8.85
N SER A 562 24.81 4.95 10.03
CA SER A 562 24.43 4.20 11.23
C SER A 562 22.91 4.08 11.34
N GLU A 563 22.26 5.24 11.38
CA GLU A 563 20.85 5.41 11.69
C GLU A 563 20.40 6.82 11.31
N THR A 564 19.09 7.04 11.33
CA THR A 564 18.45 8.34 11.20
C THR A 564 18.11 8.86 12.60
N SER A 565 18.63 10.02 12.98
CA SER A 565 18.42 10.58 14.33
C SER A 565 18.16 12.09 14.30
N SER A 566 17.20 12.54 15.12
CA SER A 566 16.83 13.96 15.20
C SER A 566 17.93 14.87 15.78
N ASN A 567 18.93 14.30 16.47
CA ASN A 567 20.08 15.07 16.99
C ASN A 567 21.17 15.32 15.92
N THR A 568 21.16 14.57 14.80
CA THR A 568 22.07 14.77 13.67
C THR A 568 21.42 15.62 12.58
N VAL A 569 20.18 15.29 12.22
CA VAL A 569 19.39 16.02 11.22
C VAL A 569 18.01 16.32 11.81
N ALA A 570 17.77 17.58 12.13
CA ALA A 570 16.50 18.05 12.68
C ALA A 570 15.48 18.40 11.58
N ASN A 571 14.20 18.48 11.95
CA ASN A 571 13.10 18.98 11.12
C ASN A 571 12.96 18.26 9.77
N THR A 572 13.17 16.94 9.76
CA THR A 572 13.12 16.11 8.55
C THR A 572 11.69 15.88 8.11
N SER A 573 11.43 15.94 6.81
CA SER A 573 10.19 15.42 6.23
C SER A 573 10.06 13.90 6.44
N PRO A 574 8.83 13.34 6.42
CA PRO A 574 8.65 11.89 6.41
C PRO A 574 9.32 11.27 5.19
N THR A 575 9.79 10.03 5.35
CA THR A 575 10.29 9.23 4.23
C THR A 575 9.11 8.65 3.45
N ALA A 576 8.59 9.42 2.49
CA ALA A 576 7.37 9.13 1.74
C ALA A 576 7.44 9.68 0.30
N ALA A 577 6.30 9.64 -0.43
CA ALA A 577 6.09 10.26 -1.74
C ALA A 577 7.13 9.90 -2.83
N SER A 578 7.80 8.75 -2.68
CA SER A 578 8.87 8.27 -3.55
C SER A 578 10.04 9.23 -3.76
N CYS A 579 10.16 10.29 -2.95
CA CYS A 579 11.16 11.35 -3.12
C CYS A 579 12.36 11.19 -2.16
N GLY A 580 12.35 10.17 -1.30
CA GLY A 580 13.39 9.97 -0.27
C GLY A 580 14.81 9.92 -0.84
N SER A 581 15.03 9.21 -1.96
CA SER A 581 16.35 9.19 -2.63
C SER A 581 16.70 10.53 -3.26
N ASP A 582 15.73 11.21 -3.87
CA ASP A 582 15.98 12.47 -4.58
C ASP A 582 16.35 13.58 -3.60
N LEU A 583 15.54 13.78 -2.56
CA LEU A 583 15.74 14.85 -1.58
C LEU A 583 17.01 14.63 -0.76
N ASN A 584 17.16 13.45 -0.15
CA ASN A 584 18.33 13.15 0.68
C ASN A 584 19.59 13.05 -0.18
N GLY A 585 19.50 12.52 -1.41
CA GLY A 585 20.63 12.43 -2.32
C GLY A 585 21.21 13.79 -2.70
N MET A 586 20.35 14.77 -2.97
CA MET A 586 20.77 16.15 -3.19
C MET A 586 21.42 16.77 -1.94
N ALA A 587 20.85 16.56 -0.76
CA ALA A 587 21.41 17.06 0.49
C ALA A 587 22.81 16.45 0.78
N VAL A 588 22.97 15.15 0.56
CA VAL A 588 24.24 14.42 0.68
C VAL A 588 25.26 14.93 -0.33
N GLN A 589 24.87 15.09 -1.60
CA GLN A 589 25.74 15.65 -2.64
C GLN A 589 26.24 17.04 -2.23
N HIS A 590 25.35 17.93 -1.79
CA HIS A 590 25.74 19.26 -1.35
C HIS A 590 26.75 19.23 -0.17
N ALA A 591 26.54 18.33 0.81
CA ALA A 591 27.46 18.16 1.93
C ALA A 591 28.85 17.69 1.47
N CYS A 592 28.88 16.72 0.56
CA CYS A 592 30.14 16.21 -0.02
C CYS A 592 30.87 17.27 -0.85
N GLN A 593 30.15 18.06 -1.64
CA GLN A 593 30.72 19.16 -2.44
C GLN A 593 31.36 20.24 -1.55
N GLN A 594 30.75 20.56 -0.40
CA GLN A 594 31.37 21.46 0.57
C GLN A 594 32.69 20.88 1.11
N LEU A 595 32.71 19.59 1.46
CA LEU A 595 33.92 18.93 1.97
C LEU A 595 35.02 18.88 0.89
N ASN A 596 34.66 18.58 -0.35
CA ASN A 596 35.59 18.61 -1.48
C ASN A 596 36.20 20.00 -1.70
N ALA A 597 35.41 21.07 -1.57
CA ALA A 597 35.94 22.44 -1.64
C ALA A 597 36.96 22.73 -0.52
N CYS A 598 36.75 22.18 0.69
CA CYS A 598 37.75 22.26 1.76
C CYS A 598 39.02 21.44 1.45
N LEU A 599 38.87 20.31 0.77
CA LEU A 599 39.97 19.38 0.45
C LEU A 599 40.74 19.72 -0.84
N GLU A 600 40.21 20.59 -1.70
CA GLU A 600 40.71 20.87 -3.05
C GLU A 600 42.22 21.15 -3.10
N ARG A 601 42.72 22.03 -2.22
CA ARG A 601 44.14 22.38 -2.15
C ARG A 601 45.05 21.20 -1.76
N PHE A 602 44.53 20.26 -0.97
CA PHE A 602 45.26 19.05 -0.62
C PHE A 602 45.24 18.04 -1.76
N CYS A 603 44.12 17.93 -2.50
CA CYS A 603 44.07 17.15 -3.74
C CYS A 603 45.09 17.68 -4.76
N GLN A 604 45.23 19.00 -4.90
CA GLN A 604 46.25 19.60 -5.77
C GLN A 604 47.69 19.29 -5.32
N LYS A 605 47.92 19.24 -4.00
CA LYS A 605 49.24 18.98 -3.41
C LYS A 605 49.65 17.50 -3.45
N TYR A 606 48.72 16.59 -3.16
CA TYR A 606 48.99 15.15 -3.00
C TYR A 606 48.57 14.32 -4.22
N GLY A 607 47.84 14.90 -5.18
CA GLY A 607 47.33 14.24 -6.37
C GLY A 607 45.83 13.95 -6.28
N ALA A 608 45.15 13.85 -7.43
CA ALA A 608 43.71 13.60 -7.53
C ALA A 608 43.30 12.22 -6.99
N ASP A 609 44.21 11.25 -7.03
CA ASP A 609 44.00 9.88 -6.54
C ASP A 609 44.54 9.64 -5.11
N ALA A 610 44.91 10.72 -4.41
CA ALA A 610 45.38 10.60 -3.03
C ALA A 610 44.31 9.98 -2.13
N PRO A 611 44.65 8.98 -1.29
CA PRO A 611 43.68 8.37 -0.37
C PRO A 611 43.04 9.42 0.55
N LEU A 612 41.74 9.29 0.80
CA LEU A 612 40.98 10.24 1.63
C LEU A 612 41.61 10.42 3.03
N LYS A 613 42.21 9.36 3.59
CA LYS A 613 43.00 9.41 4.82
C LYS A 613 44.15 10.44 4.78
N THR A 614 44.89 10.47 3.68
CA THR A 614 46.03 11.41 3.51
C THR A 614 45.53 12.84 3.46
N LEU A 615 44.43 13.07 2.73
CA LEU A 615 43.81 14.39 2.59
C LEU A 615 43.22 14.86 3.92
N ALA A 616 42.49 13.99 4.61
CA ALA A 616 41.88 14.26 5.91
C ALA A 616 42.94 14.60 6.96
N HIS A 617 44.02 13.81 7.03
CA HIS A 617 45.12 14.06 7.96
C HIS A 617 45.83 15.39 7.68
N ALA A 618 46.10 15.71 6.42
CA ALA A 618 46.69 17.00 6.05
C ALA A 618 45.76 18.18 6.39
N ALA A 619 44.46 18.05 6.13
CA ALA A 619 43.45 19.05 6.47
C ALA A 619 43.33 19.27 7.98
N TYR A 620 43.36 18.20 8.77
CA TYR A 620 43.34 18.24 10.23
C TYR A 620 44.55 19.02 10.79
N LEU A 621 45.76 18.75 10.29
CA LEU A 621 46.98 19.47 10.73
C LEU A 621 46.90 20.98 10.45
N GLU A 622 46.12 21.37 9.44
CA GLU A 622 45.86 22.78 9.12
C GLU A 622 44.60 23.34 9.79
N ARG A 623 43.99 22.60 10.74
CA ARG A 623 42.80 22.98 11.50
C ARG A 623 41.58 23.24 10.62
N MET A 624 41.44 22.50 9.53
CA MET A 624 40.25 22.56 8.69
C MET A 624 39.13 21.70 9.26
N ASN A 625 37.91 22.23 9.20
CA ASN A 625 36.71 21.50 9.60
C ASN A 625 36.33 20.47 8.53
N LEU A 626 36.35 19.18 8.90
CA LEU A 626 35.96 18.06 8.04
C LEU A 626 34.54 17.54 8.37
N SER A 627 33.67 18.46 8.78
CA SER A 627 32.25 18.21 9.02
C SER A 627 31.40 19.21 8.23
N ALA A 628 30.44 18.69 7.47
CA ALA A 628 29.54 19.49 6.64
C ALA A 628 28.08 19.14 6.92
N ASN A 629 27.29 20.18 7.22
CA ASN A 629 25.83 20.11 7.25
C ASN A 629 25.29 20.88 6.03
N ARG A 630 24.49 20.22 5.22
CA ARG A 630 23.84 20.82 4.06
C ARG A 630 22.39 20.38 3.94
N TYR A 631 21.65 21.23 3.23
CA TYR A 631 20.22 21.14 3.07
C TYR A 631 19.88 21.28 1.60
N TYR A 632 18.83 20.57 1.19
CA TYR A 632 18.24 20.68 -0.12
C TYR A 632 16.79 21.10 0.01
N LYS A 633 16.43 22.15 -0.74
CA LYS A 633 15.07 22.57 -1.00
C LYS A 633 14.83 22.45 -2.48
N MET A 634 13.80 21.70 -2.85
CA MET A 634 13.42 21.51 -4.24
C MET A 634 13.08 22.87 -4.88
N PRO A 635 13.80 23.31 -5.94
CA PRO A 635 13.73 24.69 -6.44
C PRO A 635 12.44 24.98 -7.22
N THR A 636 11.91 23.99 -7.93
CA THR A 636 10.62 24.07 -8.62
C THR A 636 9.65 23.15 -7.91
N ILE A 637 8.57 23.72 -7.35
CA ILE A 637 7.61 22.98 -6.52
C ILE A 637 6.24 22.99 -7.19
N GLY A 638 5.56 21.85 -7.16
CA GLY A 638 4.24 21.61 -7.74
C GLY A 638 4.34 20.66 -8.93
N TYR A 639 4.05 19.38 -8.72
CA TYR A 639 3.76 18.35 -9.73
C TYR A 639 4.75 18.15 -10.94
N ILE A 640 5.84 18.90 -11.09
CA ILE A 640 6.67 19.05 -12.31
C ILE A 640 7.40 17.77 -12.83
N TRP A 641 7.26 16.61 -12.18
CA TRP A 641 7.80 15.34 -12.71
C TRP A 641 6.85 14.17 -12.46
N GLY A 642 6.54 13.45 -13.53
CA GLY A 642 5.80 12.18 -13.50
C GLY A 642 6.75 10.98 -13.59
N ASN A 643 6.43 9.94 -12.83
CA ASN A 643 6.96 8.60 -13.02
C ASN A 643 5.97 7.83 -13.88
N TYR A 644 6.49 7.12 -14.89
CA TYR A 644 5.67 6.48 -15.91
C TYR A 644 6.02 5.00 -16.01
N GLY A 645 5.01 4.18 -16.27
CA GLY A 645 5.19 2.76 -16.49
C GLY A 645 3.98 2.10 -17.13
N ALA A 646 4.19 0.92 -17.69
CA ALA A 646 3.15 0.06 -18.21
C ALA A 646 3.44 -1.39 -17.84
N ALA A 647 2.38 -2.18 -17.71
CA ALA A 647 2.46 -3.62 -17.57
C ALA A 647 1.45 -4.32 -18.48
N ILE A 648 1.84 -5.50 -18.95
CA ILE A 648 1.00 -6.45 -19.69
C ILE A 648 0.92 -7.71 -18.83
N SER A 649 -0.28 -8.16 -18.51
CA SER A 649 -0.50 -9.37 -17.71
C SER A 649 -1.41 -10.36 -18.42
N GLU A 650 -1.14 -11.63 -18.17
CA GLU A 650 -1.85 -12.81 -18.65
C GLU A 650 -2.30 -13.63 -17.45
N VAL A 651 -3.53 -14.10 -17.49
CA VAL A 651 -4.12 -14.89 -16.40
C VAL A 651 -4.85 -16.08 -16.97
N GLU A 652 -5.00 -17.09 -16.12
CA GLU A 652 -5.86 -18.23 -16.36
C GLU A 652 -6.89 -18.29 -15.23
N LEU A 653 -8.17 -18.37 -15.59
CA LEU A 653 -9.31 -18.34 -14.66
C LEU A 653 -10.06 -19.68 -14.72
N ASP A 654 -10.21 -20.32 -13.57
CA ASP A 654 -11.11 -21.46 -13.41
C ASP A 654 -12.54 -20.95 -13.26
N VAL A 655 -13.33 -21.04 -14.32
CA VAL A 655 -14.72 -20.55 -14.36
C VAL A 655 -15.66 -21.27 -13.40
N LEU A 656 -15.31 -22.46 -12.91
CA LEU A 656 -16.12 -23.24 -11.98
C LEU A 656 -15.84 -22.90 -10.52
N THR A 657 -14.65 -22.38 -10.20
CA THR A 657 -14.26 -22.11 -8.81
C THR A 657 -13.99 -20.62 -8.53
N GLY A 658 -13.69 -19.85 -9.57
CA GLY A 658 -13.19 -18.47 -9.47
C GLY A 658 -11.70 -18.37 -9.13
N SER A 659 -11.03 -19.50 -8.92
CA SER A 659 -9.58 -19.54 -8.70
C SER A 659 -8.84 -19.10 -9.96
N HIS A 660 -7.68 -18.46 -9.81
CA HIS A 660 -6.90 -18.00 -10.94
C HIS A 660 -5.39 -18.04 -10.66
N THR A 661 -4.59 -17.99 -11.73
CA THR A 661 -3.13 -17.80 -11.65
C THR A 661 -2.68 -16.71 -12.61
N GLY A 662 -1.67 -15.94 -12.23
CA GLY A 662 -0.92 -15.10 -13.16
C GLY A 662 0.01 -15.97 -14.01
N VAL A 663 -0.25 -16.06 -15.31
CA VAL A 663 0.57 -16.84 -16.25
C VAL A 663 1.86 -16.07 -16.55
N ARG A 664 1.73 -14.79 -16.92
CA ARG A 664 2.85 -13.96 -17.31
C ARG A 664 2.58 -12.49 -17.03
N THR A 665 3.59 -11.77 -16.58
CA THR A 665 3.60 -10.31 -16.51
C THR A 665 4.90 -9.77 -17.08
N ASP A 666 4.79 -8.79 -17.97
CA ASP A 666 5.89 -8.01 -18.50
C ASP A 666 5.73 -6.54 -18.07
N ILE A 667 6.75 -5.94 -17.45
CA ILE A 667 6.74 -4.56 -16.95
C ILE A 667 7.83 -3.72 -17.61
N LYS A 668 7.49 -2.48 -17.97
CA LYS A 668 8.46 -1.45 -18.40
C LYS A 668 8.27 -0.17 -17.59
N MET A 669 9.34 0.29 -16.94
CA MET A 669 9.32 1.50 -16.10
C MET A 669 10.32 2.56 -16.57
N ASP A 670 9.91 3.84 -16.54
CA ASP A 670 10.83 4.98 -16.64
C ASP A 670 11.40 5.31 -15.26
N ALA A 671 12.65 4.86 -15.02
CA ALA A 671 13.38 5.12 -13.79
C ALA A 671 14.48 6.20 -13.92
N GLY A 672 14.52 6.92 -15.05
CA GLY A 672 15.65 7.81 -15.37
C GLY A 672 16.99 7.07 -15.35
N HIS A 673 18.04 7.75 -14.90
CA HIS A 673 19.33 7.14 -14.61
C HIS A 673 19.31 6.55 -13.19
N ALA A 674 19.07 5.24 -13.09
CA ALA A 674 18.93 4.57 -11.80
C ALA A 674 20.21 4.70 -10.94
N ILE A 675 20.07 5.19 -9.70
CA ILE A 675 21.19 5.22 -8.73
C ILE A 675 21.70 3.80 -8.43
N ASN A 676 20.77 2.85 -8.33
CA ASN A 676 21.04 1.44 -8.13
C ASN A 676 19.96 0.62 -8.86
N PRO A 677 20.27 0.02 -10.03
CA PRO A 677 19.30 -0.75 -10.80
C PRO A 677 18.75 -1.96 -10.05
N ALA A 678 19.58 -2.70 -9.28
CA ALA A 678 19.14 -3.89 -8.54
C ALA A 678 18.05 -3.56 -7.52
N ILE A 679 18.21 -2.46 -6.77
CA ILE A 679 17.19 -1.96 -5.85
C ILE A 679 15.94 -1.51 -6.62
N ASN A 680 16.10 -0.83 -7.75
CA ASN A 680 14.95 -0.38 -8.54
C ASN A 680 14.13 -1.57 -9.08
N TYR A 681 14.75 -2.63 -9.61
CA TYR A 681 14.02 -3.83 -10.03
C TYR A 681 13.23 -4.45 -8.87
N GLY A 682 13.85 -4.61 -7.70
CA GLY A 682 13.17 -5.14 -6.52
C GLY A 682 12.02 -4.24 -6.03
N GLN A 683 12.14 -2.92 -6.14
CA GLN A 683 11.05 -2.00 -5.85
C GLN A 683 9.89 -2.15 -6.83
N ILE A 684 10.17 -2.33 -8.13
CA ILE A 684 9.16 -2.53 -9.18
C ILE A 684 8.40 -3.83 -8.94
N GLU A 685 9.11 -4.94 -8.76
CA GLU A 685 8.53 -6.26 -8.49
C GLU A 685 7.67 -6.22 -7.21
N GLY A 686 8.22 -5.69 -6.12
CA GLY A 686 7.51 -5.61 -4.84
C GLY A 686 6.28 -4.69 -4.86
N ALA A 687 6.33 -3.55 -5.58
CA ALA A 687 5.15 -2.70 -5.73
C ALA A 687 4.07 -3.38 -6.57
N PHE A 688 4.47 -3.98 -7.70
CA PHE A 688 3.54 -4.68 -8.59
C PHE A 688 2.80 -5.78 -7.84
N VAL A 689 3.51 -6.64 -7.09
CA VAL A 689 2.89 -7.73 -6.33
C VAL A 689 1.96 -7.20 -5.24
N GLN A 690 2.35 -6.13 -4.52
CA GLN A 690 1.46 -5.46 -3.55
C GLN A 690 0.21 -4.86 -4.21
N GLY A 691 0.33 -4.37 -5.45
CA GLY A 691 -0.80 -3.95 -6.27
C GLY A 691 -1.66 -5.12 -6.71
N GLN A 692 -1.06 -6.21 -7.19
CA GLN A 692 -1.80 -7.41 -7.56
C GLN A 692 -2.65 -7.90 -6.38
N GLY A 693 -2.07 -7.94 -5.17
CA GLY A 693 -2.79 -8.24 -3.93
C GLY A 693 -4.03 -7.38 -3.74
N LEU A 694 -3.85 -6.05 -3.78
CA LEU A 694 -4.91 -5.04 -3.69
C LEU A 694 -6.06 -5.26 -4.69
N PHE A 695 -5.71 -5.68 -5.91
CA PHE A 695 -6.68 -5.81 -7.00
C PHE A 695 -7.29 -7.20 -7.11
N THR A 696 -6.75 -8.26 -6.49
CA THR A 696 -7.25 -9.64 -6.73
C THR A 696 -7.53 -10.47 -5.48
N MET A 697 -7.01 -10.14 -4.30
CA MET A 697 -7.11 -11.05 -3.14
C MET A 697 -7.16 -10.40 -1.75
N GLU A 698 -6.54 -9.26 -1.56
CA GLU A 698 -6.51 -8.58 -0.27
C GLU A 698 -7.86 -7.94 0.00
N GLU A 699 -8.63 -8.51 0.94
CA GLU A 699 -9.98 -8.05 1.26
C GLU A 699 -10.11 -7.76 2.76
N THR A 700 -10.60 -6.56 3.09
CA THR A 700 -10.88 -6.15 4.46
C THR A 700 -12.36 -6.37 4.77
N LEU A 701 -12.64 -7.26 5.71
CA LEU A 701 -14.02 -7.62 6.04
C LEU A 701 -14.41 -7.05 7.39
N TRP A 702 -15.60 -6.45 7.46
CA TRP A 702 -16.12 -5.80 8.66
C TRP A 702 -17.38 -6.48 9.18
N GLN A 703 -17.54 -6.53 10.49
CA GLN A 703 -18.80 -6.88 11.14
C GLN A 703 -19.70 -5.64 11.28
N LYS A 704 -21.01 -5.84 11.47
CA LYS A 704 -22.02 -4.76 11.59
C LYS A 704 -21.80 -3.82 12.77
N ASN A 705 -21.15 -4.31 13.83
CA ASN A 705 -20.74 -3.51 14.99
C ASN A 705 -19.44 -2.72 14.72
N CYS A 706 -19.01 -2.62 13.46
CA CYS A 706 -17.77 -1.96 13.02
C CYS A 706 -16.50 -2.59 13.60
N GLU A 707 -16.56 -3.88 13.96
CA GLU A 707 -15.39 -4.66 14.32
C GLU A 707 -14.73 -5.22 13.05
N LEU A 708 -13.42 -4.99 12.91
CA LEU A 708 -12.62 -5.61 11.85
C LEU A 708 -12.66 -7.14 12.01
N PHE A 709 -13.05 -7.89 10.99
CA PHE A 709 -13.06 -9.37 11.05
C PHE A 709 -11.69 -9.93 10.66
N THR A 710 -11.06 -9.35 9.63
CA THR A 710 -9.78 -9.79 9.08
C THR A 710 -8.60 -9.21 9.87
N ARG A 711 -8.19 -9.85 10.98
CA ARG A 711 -7.13 -9.33 11.90
C ARG A 711 -5.82 -10.12 11.89
N GLY A 712 -5.47 -10.74 10.77
CA GLY A 712 -4.20 -11.46 10.66
C GLY A 712 -4.16 -12.40 9.47
N PRO A 713 -3.01 -13.09 9.25
CA PRO A 713 -2.77 -13.90 8.05
C PRO A 713 -3.73 -15.09 7.90
N GLY A 714 -4.40 -15.49 8.98
CA GLY A 714 -5.45 -16.52 8.93
C GLY A 714 -6.65 -16.11 8.08
N THR A 715 -6.99 -14.82 8.08
CA THR A 715 -8.21 -14.27 7.46
C THR A 715 -7.95 -13.19 6.43
N TYR A 716 -6.85 -12.43 6.54
CA TYR A 716 -6.38 -11.46 5.55
C TYR A 716 -5.25 -12.08 4.72
N LYS A 717 -5.40 -12.13 3.39
CA LYS A 717 -4.49 -12.85 2.50
C LYS A 717 -3.70 -11.88 1.63
N ILE A 718 -2.43 -11.68 1.98
CA ILE A 718 -1.45 -11.04 1.09
C ILE A 718 -0.96 -12.04 0.03
N PRO A 719 -0.43 -11.57 -1.11
CA PRO A 719 0.22 -12.44 -2.07
C PRO A 719 1.36 -13.26 -1.44
N GLY A 720 1.27 -14.57 -1.57
CA GLY A 720 2.32 -15.53 -1.26
C GLY A 720 3.20 -15.87 -2.48
N PHE A 721 4.09 -16.83 -2.31
CA PHE A 721 5.01 -17.27 -3.37
C PHE A 721 4.29 -17.87 -4.60
N ALA A 722 3.12 -18.47 -4.41
CA ALA A 722 2.35 -19.06 -5.49
C ALA A 722 1.55 -18.02 -6.30
N ASP A 723 1.34 -16.83 -5.74
CA ASP A 723 0.46 -15.84 -6.34
C ASP A 723 1.19 -14.93 -7.34
N ILE A 724 2.52 -14.85 -7.29
CA ILE A 724 3.29 -14.09 -8.28
C ILE A 724 3.13 -14.68 -9.69
N PRO A 725 3.24 -13.85 -10.75
CA PRO A 725 3.24 -14.32 -12.13
C PRO A 725 4.27 -15.42 -12.36
N GLN A 726 3.90 -16.48 -13.10
CA GLN A 726 4.82 -17.59 -13.39
C GLN A 726 5.98 -17.13 -14.29
N VAL A 727 5.71 -16.29 -15.27
CA VAL A 727 6.75 -15.59 -16.04
C VAL A 727 6.74 -14.12 -15.65
N PHE A 728 7.78 -13.63 -14.97
CA PHE A 728 7.80 -12.25 -14.45
C PHE A 728 9.00 -11.44 -14.97
N ASN A 729 8.76 -10.60 -15.98
CA ASN A 729 9.81 -9.83 -16.65
C ASN A 729 9.75 -8.35 -16.28
N VAL A 730 10.89 -7.75 -15.98
CA VAL A 730 10.99 -6.32 -15.65
C VAL A 730 12.10 -5.65 -16.45
N GLY A 731 11.76 -4.60 -17.20
CA GLY A 731 12.70 -3.78 -17.93
C GLY A 731 12.62 -2.30 -17.55
N LEU A 732 13.71 -1.57 -17.79
CA LEU A 732 13.74 -0.13 -17.70
C LEU A 732 13.63 0.50 -19.09
N LEU A 733 13.08 1.71 -19.17
CA LEU A 733 12.92 2.44 -20.43
C LEU A 733 14.30 2.78 -21.04
N LYS A 734 14.46 2.50 -22.34
CA LYS A 734 15.72 2.74 -23.07
C LYS A 734 15.55 3.74 -24.21
N GLY A 735 16.67 4.32 -24.65
CA GLY A 735 16.73 5.11 -25.89
C GLY A 735 16.02 6.46 -25.85
N VAL A 736 15.72 6.99 -24.66
CA VAL A 736 15.10 8.31 -24.46
C VAL A 736 16.08 9.31 -23.84
N LYS A 737 15.71 10.60 -23.83
CA LYS A 737 16.46 11.67 -23.18
C LYS A 737 15.56 12.38 -22.20
N TRP A 738 16.04 12.58 -20.98
CA TRP A 738 15.34 13.35 -19.94
C TRP A 738 15.89 14.78 -19.89
N ALA A 739 15.48 15.63 -20.82
CA ALA A 739 16.08 16.96 -20.99
C ALA A 739 15.82 17.88 -19.79
N LYS A 740 14.68 17.68 -19.11
CA LYS A 740 14.21 18.54 -18.02
C LYS A 740 14.29 17.88 -16.64
N LEU A 741 14.72 16.63 -16.55
CA LEU A 741 14.92 15.95 -15.27
C LEU A 741 16.10 16.57 -14.50
N ARG A 742 15.83 17.03 -13.27
CA ARG A 742 16.77 17.76 -12.40
C ARG A 742 16.99 17.09 -11.03
N SER A 743 16.47 15.88 -10.86
CA SER A 743 16.73 15.04 -9.69
C SER A 743 18.21 14.64 -9.61
N ILE A 744 18.61 14.17 -8.43
CA ILE A 744 19.98 13.71 -8.18
C ILE A 744 20.40 12.66 -9.21
N GLN A 745 21.54 12.88 -9.86
CA GLN A 745 22.08 11.99 -10.91
C GLN A 745 21.09 11.71 -12.07
N SER A 746 20.06 12.54 -12.26
CA SER A 746 18.96 12.30 -13.22
C SER A 746 18.18 11.01 -12.95
N SER A 747 18.01 10.61 -11.68
CA SER A 747 17.19 9.45 -11.28
C SER A 747 15.70 9.75 -11.17
N LYS A 748 14.85 8.72 -11.10
CA LYS A 748 13.43 8.89 -10.74
C LYS A 748 13.05 8.05 -9.53
N GLY A 749 12.14 8.57 -8.72
CA GLY A 749 11.54 7.83 -7.60
C GLY A 749 10.69 6.67 -8.10
N ILE A 750 11.03 5.44 -7.69
CA ILE A 750 10.38 4.20 -8.19
C ILE A 750 9.58 3.45 -7.12
N GLY A 751 9.50 4.00 -5.90
CA GLY A 751 8.84 3.35 -4.78
C GLY A 751 7.38 3.05 -5.10
N GLU A 752 6.56 4.06 -5.26
CA GLU A 752 5.10 3.92 -5.42
C GLU A 752 4.60 3.66 -6.85
N PRO A 753 5.16 4.28 -7.91
CA PRO A 753 4.57 4.23 -9.25
C PRO A 753 4.23 2.84 -9.81
N PRO A 754 5.03 1.78 -9.58
CA PRO A 754 4.74 0.46 -10.13
C PRO A 754 3.55 -0.24 -9.47
N LEU A 755 3.02 0.25 -8.33
CA LEU A 755 1.97 -0.45 -7.60
C LEU A 755 0.68 -0.57 -8.41
N PHE A 756 0.24 0.49 -9.07
CA PHE A 756 -0.97 0.44 -9.88
C PHE A 756 -0.87 -0.55 -11.06
N LEU A 757 0.34 -0.86 -11.53
CA LEU A 757 0.52 -1.81 -12.62
C LEU A 757 0.02 -3.21 -12.27
N GLY A 758 -0.11 -3.56 -10.99
CA GLY A 758 -0.77 -4.78 -10.54
C GLY A 758 -2.24 -4.89 -10.96
N ALA A 759 -2.91 -3.77 -11.25
CA ALA A 759 -4.28 -3.74 -11.76
C ALA A 759 -4.42 -4.44 -13.12
N SER A 760 -3.33 -4.56 -13.89
CA SER A 760 -3.33 -5.34 -15.15
C SER A 760 -3.85 -6.76 -14.96
N VAL A 761 -3.63 -7.37 -13.78
CA VAL A 761 -4.13 -8.72 -13.47
C VAL A 761 -5.65 -8.72 -13.31
N LEU A 762 -6.25 -7.75 -12.59
CA LEU A 762 -7.71 -7.61 -12.49
C LEU A 762 -8.34 -7.39 -13.86
N PHE A 763 -7.75 -6.51 -14.69
CA PHE A 763 -8.32 -6.26 -16.02
C PHE A 763 -8.13 -7.44 -16.97
N ALA A 764 -7.08 -8.25 -16.83
CA ALA A 764 -6.96 -9.51 -17.55
C ALA A 764 -8.05 -10.51 -17.10
N LEU A 765 -8.29 -10.64 -15.78
CA LEU A 765 -9.37 -11.48 -15.23
C LEU A 765 -10.75 -11.04 -15.72
N ARG A 766 -10.96 -9.73 -15.85
CA ARG A 766 -12.19 -9.16 -16.40
C ARG A 766 -12.46 -9.64 -17.82
N GLU A 767 -11.44 -9.69 -18.68
CA GLU A 767 -11.63 -10.19 -20.05
C GLU A 767 -11.89 -11.70 -20.08
N ALA A 768 -11.23 -12.47 -19.21
CA ALA A 768 -11.54 -13.89 -19.03
C ALA A 768 -13.00 -14.12 -18.60
N VAL A 769 -13.50 -13.31 -17.67
CA VAL A 769 -14.93 -13.36 -17.29
C VAL A 769 -15.83 -12.94 -18.45
N LYS A 770 -15.47 -11.94 -19.25
CA LYS A 770 -16.27 -11.53 -20.43
C LYS A 770 -16.36 -12.66 -21.46
N ALA A 771 -15.26 -13.32 -21.75
CA ALA A 771 -15.25 -14.46 -22.67
C ALA A 771 -16.05 -15.64 -22.11
N ALA A 772 -15.89 -15.95 -20.82
CA ALA A 772 -16.69 -16.97 -20.15
C ALA A 772 -18.20 -16.65 -20.26
N ARG A 773 -18.60 -15.41 -19.97
CA ARG A 773 -20.00 -14.95 -20.12
C ARG A 773 -20.51 -15.09 -21.55
N ALA A 774 -19.69 -14.76 -22.54
CA ALA A 774 -20.05 -14.90 -23.96
C ALA A 774 -20.24 -16.36 -24.37
N SER A 775 -19.47 -17.29 -23.78
CA SER A 775 -19.58 -18.73 -24.06
C SER A 775 -20.86 -19.37 -23.49
N VAL A 776 -21.38 -18.85 -22.37
CA VAL A 776 -22.57 -19.40 -21.67
C VAL A 776 -23.86 -18.61 -21.90
N ALA A 777 -23.80 -17.47 -22.61
CA ALA A 777 -24.95 -16.63 -22.90
C ALA A 777 -25.89 -17.31 -23.90
N VAL A 778 -27.18 -17.41 -23.55
CA VAL A 778 -28.23 -17.97 -24.43
C VAL A 778 -28.64 -16.97 -25.52
N GLU A 779 -28.53 -15.67 -25.25
CA GLU A 779 -28.75 -14.57 -26.19
C GLU A 779 -27.62 -13.53 -26.02
N LYS A 780 -27.04 -13.04 -27.13
CA LYS A 780 -26.02 -11.96 -27.10
C LYS A 780 -26.64 -10.59 -26.81
N GLU A 781 -27.92 -10.40 -27.17
CA GLU A 781 -28.66 -9.17 -26.96
C GLU A 781 -29.06 -9.05 -25.47
N GLY A 782 -28.24 -8.36 -24.67
CA GLY A 782 -28.54 -8.10 -23.24
C GLY A 782 -27.39 -8.34 -22.26
N LEU A 783 -26.17 -8.64 -22.72
CA LEU A 783 -25.01 -8.64 -21.83
C LEU A 783 -24.73 -7.19 -21.38
N GLU A 784 -25.11 -6.89 -20.15
CA GLU A 784 -24.78 -5.63 -19.50
C GLU A 784 -23.26 -5.44 -19.40
N VAL A 785 -22.82 -4.18 -19.37
CA VAL A 785 -21.41 -3.82 -19.16
C VAL A 785 -20.89 -4.53 -17.92
N LEU A 786 -19.81 -5.29 -18.05
CA LEU A 786 -19.23 -5.99 -16.91
C LEU A 786 -18.56 -4.98 -15.98
N GLN A 787 -19.22 -4.71 -14.86
CA GLN A 787 -18.64 -4.04 -13.71
C GLN A 787 -18.04 -5.08 -12.78
N LEU A 788 -16.78 -4.87 -12.41
CA LEU A 788 -16.03 -5.74 -11.53
C LEU A 788 -15.32 -4.86 -10.51
N ASP A 789 -15.70 -4.96 -9.23
CA ASP A 789 -15.13 -4.16 -8.17
C ASP A 789 -13.85 -4.79 -7.61
N SER A 790 -12.89 -3.95 -7.19
CA SER A 790 -11.64 -4.39 -6.57
C SER A 790 -11.88 -4.73 -5.09
N PRO A 791 -11.28 -5.80 -4.52
CA PRO A 791 -10.49 -6.84 -5.19
C PRO A 791 -11.34 -7.84 -5.99
N ALA A 792 -10.81 -8.32 -7.12
CA ALA A 792 -11.35 -9.40 -7.95
C ALA A 792 -11.15 -10.79 -7.31
N THR A 793 -11.74 -11.02 -6.13
CA THR A 793 -11.61 -12.27 -5.38
C THR A 793 -12.23 -13.46 -6.11
N ALA A 794 -11.88 -14.69 -5.70
CA ALA A 794 -12.47 -15.91 -6.25
C ALA A 794 -14.00 -15.93 -6.16
N GLU A 795 -14.58 -15.35 -5.09
CA GLU A 795 -16.03 -15.15 -5.00
C GLU A 795 -16.54 -14.29 -6.16
N ARG A 796 -15.99 -13.09 -6.32
CA ARG A 796 -16.46 -12.12 -7.33
C ARG A 796 -16.25 -12.67 -8.73
N MET A 797 -15.13 -13.36 -8.99
CA MET A 797 -14.87 -14.00 -10.28
C MET A 797 -15.88 -15.07 -10.59
N ARG A 798 -16.11 -16.00 -9.65
CA ARG A 798 -17.02 -17.13 -9.86
C ARG A 798 -18.45 -16.66 -10.11
N VAL A 799 -18.92 -15.71 -9.31
CA VAL A 799 -20.29 -15.17 -9.41
C VAL A 799 -20.45 -14.39 -10.72
N ALA A 800 -19.43 -13.66 -11.18
CA ALA A 800 -19.51 -12.85 -12.39
C ALA A 800 -19.65 -13.67 -13.70
N VAL A 801 -19.23 -14.95 -13.72
CA VAL A 801 -19.41 -15.86 -14.87
C VAL A 801 -20.89 -15.99 -15.27
N GLY A 802 -21.81 -16.02 -14.30
CA GLY A 802 -23.25 -15.94 -14.57
C GLY A 802 -23.86 -17.15 -15.29
N ASP A 803 -23.24 -18.33 -15.20
CA ASP A 803 -23.74 -19.57 -15.78
C ASP A 803 -25.04 -20.08 -15.11
N TRP A 804 -25.54 -21.24 -15.56
CA TRP A 804 -26.74 -21.85 -14.99
C TRP A 804 -26.58 -22.27 -13.52
N ILE A 805 -25.37 -22.64 -13.08
CA ILE A 805 -25.08 -23.05 -11.69
C ILE A 805 -25.19 -21.82 -10.77
N VAL A 806 -24.62 -20.68 -11.17
CA VAL A 806 -24.72 -19.41 -10.43
C VAL A 806 -26.18 -18.99 -10.31
N ARG A 807 -26.94 -19.05 -11.42
CA ARG A 807 -28.37 -18.69 -11.44
C ARG A 807 -29.20 -19.58 -10.53
N TRP A 808 -28.89 -20.88 -10.48
CA TRP A 808 -29.54 -21.82 -9.55
C TRP A 808 -29.15 -21.56 -8.10
N ALA A 809 -27.86 -21.32 -7.85
CA ALA A 809 -27.31 -21.14 -6.51
C ALA A 809 -27.68 -19.81 -5.86
N LYS A 810 -28.15 -18.83 -6.63
CA LYS A 810 -28.41 -17.46 -6.18
C LYS A 810 -29.22 -17.43 -4.89
N VAL A 811 -28.67 -16.77 -3.88
CA VAL A 811 -29.34 -16.53 -2.61
C VAL A 811 -29.96 -15.14 -2.64
N GLU A 812 -31.28 -15.09 -2.69
CA GLU A 812 -32.03 -13.82 -2.67
C GLU A 812 -32.03 -13.22 -1.26
N VAL A 813 -31.82 -11.91 -1.20
CA VAL A 813 -31.89 -11.13 0.04
C VAL A 813 -33.37 -10.89 0.38
N LYS A 814 -33.80 -11.27 1.59
CA LYS A 814 -35.17 -10.97 2.05
C LYS A 814 -35.22 -9.59 2.70
N GLU A 815 -36.39 -8.98 2.69
CA GLU A 815 -36.62 -7.67 3.30
C GLU A 815 -36.18 -7.68 4.79
N GLY A 816 -35.29 -6.76 5.14
CA GLY A 816 -34.73 -6.62 6.49
C GLY A 816 -33.58 -7.56 6.84
N GLU A 817 -33.22 -8.53 5.98
CA GLU A 817 -32.01 -9.32 6.18
C GLU A 817 -30.76 -8.47 5.90
N LYS A 818 -29.71 -8.73 6.68
CA LYS A 818 -28.40 -8.10 6.51
C LYS A 818 -27.35 -9.21 6.56
N GLY A 819 -26.39 -9.21 5.64
CA GLY A 819 -25.33 -10.22 5.54
C GLY A 819 -24.52 -10.38 6.83
N PHE A 820 -23.80 -11.49 7.02
CA PHE A 820 -22.99 -11.68 8.23
C PHE A 820 -21.85 -10.66 8.33
N LEU A 821 -21.17 -10.43 7.20
CA LEU A 821 -20.20 -9.36 7.01
C LEU A 821 -20.89 -8.19 6.31
N VAL A 822 -20.31 -7.01 6.44
CA VAL A 822 -20.73 -5.84 5.69
C VAL A 822 -20.05 -5.89 4.33
N GLU A 823 -20.85 -6.12 3.29
CA GLU A 823 -20.40 -6.04 1.91
C GLU A 823 -20.06 -4.57 1.59
N ALA A 824 -19.06 -4.34 0.74
CA ALA A 824 -18.64 -3.01 0.33
C ALA A 824 -19.72 -2.21 -0.44
N MET A 825 -20.90 -2.80 -0.66
CA MET A 825 -22.01 -2.26 -1.44
C MET A 825 -23.35 -2.32 -0.70
N ALA A 826 -24.08 -1.22 -0.77
CA ALA A 826 -25.54 -1.13 -0.67
C ALA A 826 -26.02 -0.18 -1.77
#